data_AF-A0A9P9FS52-F1
#
_entry.id   AF-A0A9P9FS52-F1
#
_cell.length_a   1.000
_cell.length_b   1.000
_cell.length_c   1.000
_cell.angle_alpha   90.00
_cell.angle_beta   90.00
_cell.angle_gamma   90.00
#
_symmetry.space_group_name_H-M   'P 1'
#
loop_
_entity.id
_entity.type
_entity.pdbx_description
1 polymer ?
#
loop_
_entity_poly.entity_id
_entity_poly.type
_entity_poly.pdbx_seq_one_letter_code
_entity_poly.pdbx_strand_id
1 'polypeptide(L)'
;MFSTRVDEFAQYVIENRLKGRQGDNPDANFISRSALRRFWTHNRVNAILLDCQPPIYQNAKQIQSEFICVFSILVFLGHPEAISQLIEKGLDDHSLPLTTRPDVWPEHHPYIELFPEFFNRQWDFIPLDFQNGVIHKRTIHPKMILPVEFEEKLGRNSGGDDVAVVWKVKIHDECKGYIKMGTVVFKIYQRSAKDAFISEANAYATFPETYGENIVQCHGTFKQEEKYIIILEYAPRGSLLDFFETTRRLPTTDELRILWTELFKLLGALYMIHENGLPSSSAPIGISGYAETHHDIQPANILVFPRDSDFEYSVYFKLADFGTTRIIKMISGGPDTQVGSNEGNRMYTAPESCPVYPFQDEVPKRVNPTVDVWALGAVFSETFIWSILGEPGRETYRKLRNEENQESKGMRGSGYEACFHNGTNSLKAVIKMHDYAVLETRRIDTVSPEISNVILKYMLQPLRDRLDAKSALSKADEALEQARQETQQMESSGLSRNPGEPNPMKQDISTFLSSPNSLASSTTMHGRSPGSLNQLPHGRFSHETRSGVMMVPEIKPVTCREVYRMLERRNRQFFAMGSTSEALKVRGISEALSQISEVDGREQLILIDDFTSMRAHKDNVEETARVISYYVKRADPNNMELYFASNISVKYQCKNSSHVESIIRKHEFVDGKCAMGSCLASILNHVWVSLESSKSPVSIYVLTDGVWEAEDDEIGFAIAKSAQKLEESNIFPPRIMIQFIRFGQDPNGIRRLKVLDDDLVELYNLRKYDIVDTKDCHAHVSDILLGSISRLSDATERGPTPAT
;
A
#
# COMPACT_ATOMS: atom_id res chain seq x y z
N MET A 1 -45.05 7.73 39.61
CA MET A 1 -44.99 8.72 38.50
C MET A 1 -43.54 9.01 38.14
N PHE A 2 -42.68 9.37 39.11
CA PHE A 2 -41.24 9.54 38.90
C PHE A 2 -40.56 8.34 38.21
N SER A 3 -40.60 7.14 38.81
CA SER A 3 -40.04 5.90 38.21
C SER A 3 -40.55 5.70 36.79
N THR A 4 -41.86 5.84 36.58
CA THR A 4 -42.50 5.66 35.27
C THR A 4 -41.95 6.58 34.17
N ARG A 5 -41.60 7.84 34.49
CA ARG A 5 -41.05 8.79 33.52
C ARG A 5 -39.55 8.57 33.26
N VAL A 6 -38.81 8.13 34.29
CA VAL A 6 -37.41 7.70 34.13
C VAL A 6 -37.35 6.45 33.25
N ASP A 7 -38.22 5.48 33.50
CA ASP A 7 -38.36 4.25 32.71
C ASP A 7 -38.78 4.57 31.25
N GLU A 8 -39.68 5.54 31.05
CA GLU A 8 -40.05 6.03 29.71
C GLU A 8 -38.84 6.58 28.96
N PHE A 9 -37.99 7.38 29.61
CA PHE A 9 -36.78 7.90 28.98
C PHE A 9 -35.76 6.79 28.69
N ALA A 10 -35.52 5.88 29.64
CA ALA A 10 -34.61 4.76 29.43
C ALA A 10 -35.06 3.88 28.24
N GLN A 11 -36.36 3.63 28.13
CA GLN A 11 -36.94 2.90 27.00
C GLN A 11 -36.77 3.67 25.69
N TYR A 12 -37.01 4.99 25.68
CA TYR A 12 -36.77 5.82 24.51
C TYR A 12 -35.31 5.77 24.04
N VAL A 13 -34.35 5.80 24.97
CA VAL A 13 -32.92 5.66 24.65
C VAL A 13 -32.65 4.30 23.98
N ILE A 14 -33.22 3.21 24.50
CA ILE A 14 -33.05 1.87 23.93
C ILE A 14 -33.63 1.80 22.50
N GLU A 15 -34.79 2.41 22.27
CA GLU A 15 -35.50 2.39 20.99
C GLU A 15 -34.87 3.31 19.92
N ASN A 16 -34.22 4.39 20.34
CA ASN A 16 -33.68 5.42 19.44
C ASN A 16 -32.15 5.46 19.38
N ARG A 17 -31.47 4.48 20.00
CA ARG A 17 -30.01 4.36 19.87
C ARG A 17 -29.62 3.97 18.45
N LEU A 18 -28.56 4.60 17.98
CA LEU A 18 -27.91 4.32 16.70
C LEU A 18 -26.64 3.51 16.95
N LYS A 19 -26.24 2.72 15.97
CA LYS A 19 -24.95 2.03 15.99
C LYS A 19 -23.84 3.00 15.58
N GLY A 20 -22.66 2.83 16.15
CA GLY A 20 -21.46 3.56 15.76
C GLY A 20 -20.22 2.72 16.03
N ARG A 21 -19.05 3.33 15.86
CA ARG A 21 -17.76 2.66 16.04
C ARG A 21 -16.97 3.27 17.18
N GLN A 22 -16.47 2.45 18.08
CA GLN A 22 -15.59 2.88 19.18
C GLN A 22 -14.27 2.14 19.07
N GLY A 23 -13.24 2.80 18.54
CA GLY A 23 -11.97 2.12 18.21
C GLY A 23 -12.21 0.94 17.27
N ASP A 24 -11.82 -0.27 17.69
CA ASP A 24 -12.08 -1.52 16.96
C ASP A 24 -13.44 -2.16 17.23
N ASN A 25 -14.21 -1.68 18.21
CA ASN A 25 -15.54 -2.22 18.53
C ASN A 25 -16.60 -1.72 17.54
N PRO A 26 -17.20 -2.59 16.71
CA PRO A 26 -18.23 -2.21 15.75
C PRO A 26 -19.66 -2.15 16.34
N ASP A 27 -19.86 -2.61 17.59
CA ASP A 27 -21.18 -2.73 18.22
C ASP A 27 -21.45 -1.65 19.29
N ALA A 28 -20.74 -0.53 19.23
CA ALA A 28 -21.00 0.61 20.11
C ALA A 28 -22.34 1.25 19.75
N ASN A 29 -23.14 1.60 20.76
CA ASN A 29 -24.42 2.27 20.56
C ASN A 29 -24.37 3.66 21.19
N PHE A 30 -25.02 4.63 20.55
CA PHE A 30 -25.12 5.98 21.07
C PHE A 30 -26.51 6.56 20.80
N ILE A 31 -26.88 7.61 21.51
CA ILE A 31 -28.04 8.46 21.19
C ILE A 31 -27.57 9.83 20.72
N SER A 32 -28.16 10.32 19.62
CA SER A 32 -27.77 11.61 19.06
C SER A 32 -28.32 12.77 19.90
N ARG A 33 -27.65 13.93 19.88
CA ARG A 33 -28.16 15.15 20.51
C ARG A 33 -29.52 15.58 19.91
N SER A 34 -29.74 15.31 18.62
CA SER A 34 -31.01 15.57 17.93
C SER A 34 -32.15 14.69 18.46
N ALA A 35 -31.89 13.41 18.74
CA ALA A 35 -32.84 12.51 19.38
C ALA A 35 -33.17 12.94 20.81
N LEU A 36 -32.17 13.41 21.58
CA LEU A 36 -32.40 13.97 22.92
C LEU A 36 -33.26 15.24 22.86
N ARG A 37 -33.00 16.16 21.92
CA ARG A 37 -33.79 17.39 21.73
C ARG A 37 -35.25 17.11 21.35
N ARG A 38 -35.51 16.05 20.57
CA ARG A 38 -36.88 15.61 20.24
C ARG A 38 -37.63 15.11 21.48
N PHE A 39 -36.96 14.34 22.33
CA PHE A 39 -37.57 13.80 23.54
C PHE A 39 -37.78 14.87 24.61
N TRP A 40 -36.75 15.65 24.93
CA TRP A 40 -36.79 16.60 26.03
C TRP A 40 -37.50 17.89 25.64
N THR A 41 -38.83 17.89 25.76
CA THR A 41 -39.65 19.10 25.72
C THR A 41 -39.60 19.84 27.05
N HIS A 42 -39.95 21.14 27.04
CA HIS A 42 -39.99 21.97 28.25
C HIS A 42 -40.85 21.33 29.35
N ASN A 43 -41.99 20.74 28.97
CA ASN A 43 -42.90 20.07 29.90
C ASN A 43 -42.31 18.78 30.47
N ARG A 44 -41.62 17.99 29.65
CA ARG A 44 -40.99 16.73 30.09
C ARG A 44 -39.85 16.99 31.08
N VAL A 45 -39.03 18.02 30.84
CA VAL A 45 -37.98 18.42 31.79
C VAL A 45 -38.61 18.88 33.11
N ASN A 46 -39.56 19.81 33.09
CA ASN A 46 -40.25 20.27 34.30
C ASN A 46 -40.93 19.11 35.06
N ALA A 47 -41.53 18.17 34.33
CA ALA A 47 -42.19 17.00 34.91
C ALA A 47 -41.22 16.09 35.68
N ILE A 48 -39.99 15.91 35.21
CA ILE A 48 -38.96 15.19 35.96
C ILE A 48 -38.54 15.98 37.20
N LEU A 49 -38.23 17.27 37.04
CA LEU A 49 -37.76 18.12 38.14
C LEU A 49 -38.77 18.23 39.29
N LEU A 50 -40.06 18.35 38.98
CA LEU A 50 -41.13 18.46 39.96
C LEU A 50 -41.46 17.12 40.65
N ASP A 51 -41.19 16.01 39.98
CA ASP A 51 -41.41 14.66 40.55
C ASP A 51 -40.28 14.25 41.52
N CYS A 52 -39.11 14.89 41.45
CA CYS A 52 -38.02 14.70 42.42
C CYS A 52 -38.48 14.99 43.85
N GLN A 53 -37.83 14.37 44.84
CA GLN A 53 -38.11 14.60 46.27
C GLN A 53 -36.85 15.06 47.00
N PRO A 54 -36.76 16.34 47.44
CA PRO A 54 -37.75 17.40 47.22
C PRO A 54 -37.82 17.86 45.74
N PRO A 55 -38.91 18.52 45.32
CA PRO A 55 -39.03 19.09 43.98
C PRO A 55 -37.91 20.10 43.68
N ILE A 56 -37.44 20.10 42.44
CA ILE A 56 -36.31 20.91 41.98
C ILE A 56 -36.80 22.07 41.14
N TYR A 57 -36.31 23.28 41.47
CA TYR A 57 -36.70 24.52 40.81
C TYR A 57 -35.56 25.06 39.94
N GLN A 58 -35.25 24.34 38.86
CA GLN A 58 -34.26 24.74 37.86
C GLN A 58 -34.92 25.18 36.55
N ASN A 59 -34.21 26.00 35.76
CA ASN A 59 -34.73 26.50 34.50
C ASN A 59 -34.69 25.42 33.41
N ALA A 60 -35.85 24.86 33.07
CA ALA A 60 -35.95 23.85 32.02
C ALA A 60 -35.44 24.31 30.64
N LYS A 61 -35.57 25.60 30.29
CA LYS A 61 -35.01 26.10 29.02
C LYS A 61 -33.49 26.05 29.02
N GLN A 62 -32.87 26.42 30.15
CA GLN A 62 -31.42 26.33 30.30
C GLN A 62 -30.94 24.88 30.20
N ILE A 63 -31.65 23.95 30.85
CA ILE A 63 -31.32 22.52 30.77
C ILE A 63 -31.38 22.03 29.32
N GLN A 64 -32.41 22.43 28.56
CA GLN A 64 -32.55 22.04 27.15
C GLN A 64 -31.46 22.62 26.24
N SER A 65 -30.95 23.82 26.53
CA SER A 65 -29.95 24.49 25.69
C SER A 65 -28.51 24.10 26.03
N GLU A 66 -28.19 23.98 27.33
CA GLU A 66 -26.81 23.90 27.83
C GLU A 66 -26.48 22.56 28.50
N PHE A 67 -27.46 21.83 29.05
CA PHE A 67 -27.24 20.63 29.87
C PHE A 67 -27.99 19.40 29.34
N ILE A 68 -28.36 19.36 28.05
CA ILE A 68 -29.27 18.31 27.58
C ILE A 68 -28.64 16.92 27.65
N CYS A 69 -27.33 16.80 27.40
CA CYS A 69 -26.62 15.53 27.54
C CYS A 69 -26.39 15.21 29.02
N VAL A 70 -25.92 16.17 29.82
CA VAL A 70 -25.72 16.00 31.27
C VAL A 70 -27.01 15.54 31.95
N PHE A 71 -28.12 16.25 31.73
CA PHE A 71 -29.43 15.91 32.29
C PHE A 71 -29.91 14.55 31.81
N SER A 72 -29.71 14.21 30.54
CA SER A 72 -30.06 12.89 30.00
C SER A 72 -29.32 11.76 30.72
N ILE A 73 -28.00 11.89 30.92
CA ILE A 73 -27.22 10.87 31.63
C ILE A 73 -27.72 10.72 33.07
N LEU A 74 -27.96 11.83 33.76
CA LEU A 74 -28.48 11.82 35.13
C LEU A 74 -29.85 11.14 35.24
N VAL A 75 -30.79 11.48 34.36
CA VAL A 75 -32.11 10.83 34.32
C VAL A 75 -31.95 9.34 34.03
N PHE A 76 -31.10 8.97 33.06
CA PHE A 76 -30.87 7.58 32.69
C PHE A 76 -30.29 6.74 33.83
N LEU A 77 -29.46 7.35 34.67
CA LEU A 77 -28.91 6.74 35.89
C LEU A 77 -29.87 6.77 37.08
N GLY A 78 -31.05 7.39 36.94
CA GLY A 78 -32.03 7.51 38.04
C GLY A 78 -31.71 8.60 39.05
N HIS A 79 -30.80 9.52 38.73
CA HIS A 79 -30.33 10.61 39.59
C HIS A 79 -30.54 12.02 39.02
N PRO A 80 -31.73 12.37 38.50
CA PRO A 80 -31.99 13.71 37.96
C PRO A 80 -31.81 14.82 38.99
N GLU A 81 -31.87 14.51 40.29
CA GLU A 81 -31.67 15.47 41.36
C GLU A 81 -30.28 16.12 41.39
N ALA A 82 -29.29 15.42 40.83
CA ALA A 82 -27.93 15.92 40.78
C ALA A 82 -27.75 17.14 39.85
N ILE A 83 -28.72 17.43 38.98
CA ILE A 83 -28.63 18.53 38.01
C ILE A 83 -28.41 19.90 38.66
N SER A 84 -29.01 20.14 39.83
CA SER A 84 -28.87 21.43 40.54
C SER A 84 -27.42 21.70 40.93
N GLN A 85 -26.73 20.69 41.46
CA GLN A 85 -25.33 20.80 41.82
C GLN A 85 -24.45 21.00 40.59
N LEU A 86 -24.70 20.27 39.50
CA LEU A 86 -23.90 20.42 38.28
C LEU A 86 -24.09 21.80 37.63
N ILE A 87 -25.30 22.36 37.64
CA ILE A 87 -25.56 23.75 37.20
C ILE A 87 -24.78 24.74 38.07
N GLU A 88 -24.86 24.63 39.41
CA GLU A 88 -24.14 25.52 40.33
C GLU A 88 -22.62 25.47 40.16
N LYS A 89 -22.09 24.30 39.77
CA LYS A 89 -20.66 24.08 39.51
C LYS A 89 -20.24 24.39 38.07
N GLY A 90 -21.18 24.76 37.19
CA GLY A 90 -20.91 25.07 35.79
C GLY A 90 -20.49 23.85 34.95
N LEU A 91 -20.94 22.65 35.32
CA LEU A 91 -20.66 21.40 34.61
C LEU A 91 -21.74 21.11 33.57
N ASP A 92 -21.66 21.83 32.44
CA ASP A 92 -22.59 21.78 31.31
C ASP A 92 -22.17 20.77 30.22
N ASP A 93 -22.91 20.70 29.11
CA ASP A 93 -22.58 19.84 27.98
C ASP A 93 -21.23 20.21 27.32
N HIS A 94 -20.78 21.46 27.43
CA HIS A 94 -19.47 21.89 26.92
C HIS A 94 -18.30 21.37 27.78
N SER A 95 -18.59 20.99 29.01
CA SER A 95 -17.63 20.34 29.92
C SER A 95 -17.40 18.86 29.58
N LEU A 96 -18.23 18.25 28.75
CA LEU A 96 -18.10 16.85 28.31
C LEU A 96 -17.21 16.72 27.06
N PRO A 97 -16.49 15.59 26.87
CA PRO A 97 -16.39 14.45 27.78
C PRO A 97 -15.46 14.72 28.97
N LEU A 98 -15.84 14.23 30.14
CA LEU A 98 -14.97 14.16 31.31
C LEU A 98 -13.93 13.06 31.07
N THR A 99 -12.65 13.41 31.12
CA THR A 99 -11.51 12.46 31.02
C THR A 99 -10.96 12.07 32.39
N THR A 100 -11.13 12.95 33.37
CA THR A 100 -10.88 12.72 34.79
C THR A 100 -12.03 13.29 35.60
N ARG A 101 -12.06 13.03 36.90
CA ARG A 101 -13.01 13.67 37.81
C ARG A 101 -12.66 15.17 37.96
N PRO A 102 -13.58 16.11 37.68
CA PRO A 102 -13.35 17.52 37.94
C PRO A 102 -13.23 17.82 39.43
N ASP A 103 -12.35 18.74 39.82
CA ASP A 103 -12.22 19.20 41.22
C ASP A 103 -13.52 19.82 41.75
N VAL A 104 -14.32 20.40 40.84
CA VAL A 104 -15.63 20.98 41.16
C VAL A 104 -16.73 19.91 41.35
N TRP A 105 -16.45 18.63 41.11
CA TRP A 105 -17.42 17.55 41.27
C TRP A 105 -17.77 17.33 42.75
N PRO A 106 -19.06 17.26 43.14
CA PRO A 106 -19.42 17.16 44.55
C PRO A 106 -18.84 15.91 45.25
N GLU A 107 -18.23 16.11 46.43
CA GLU A 107 -17.49 15.05 47.16
C GLU A 107 -18.28 14.30 48.23
N HIS A 108 -19.55 14.65 48.42
CA HIS A 108 -20.42 14.00 49.39
C HIS A 108 -21.31 12.94 48.73
N HIS A 109 -21.80 11.98 49.52
CA HIS A 109 -22.80 11.01 49.07
C HIS A 109 -24.09 11.73 48.64
N PRO A 110 -24.76 11.31 47.55
CA PRO A 110 -24.46 10.16 46.68
C PRO A 110 -23.50 10.49 45.51
N TYR A 111 -23.11 11.74 45.33
CA TYR A 111 -22.37 12.21 44.13
C TYR A 111 -21.01 11.54 43.93
N ILE A 112 -20.35 11.13 45.02
CA ILE A 112 -19.10 10.38 44.96
C ILE A 112 -19.28 8.99 44.34
N GLU A 113 -20.44 8.35 44.57
CA GLU A 113 -20.80 7.04 44.04
C GLU A 113 -21.43 7.14 42.64
N LEU A 114 -22.09 8.26 42.32
CA LEU A 114 -22.65 8.55 41.00
C LEU A 114 -21.57 8.76 39.94
N PHE A 115 -20.42 9.34 40.31
CA PHE A 115 -19.40 9.73 39.33
C PHE A 115 -18.90 8.57 38.46
N PRO A 116 -18.50 7.40 39.00
CA PRO A 116 -18.08 6.27 38.17
C PRO A 116 -19.11 5.84 37.12
N GLU A 117 -20.39 5.85 37.46
CA GLU A 117 -21.45 5.48 36.53
C GLU A 117 -21.67 6.56 35.46
N PHE A 118 -21.73 7.83 35.86
CA PHE A 118 -21.81 8.97 34.94
C PHE A 118 -20.62 8.97 33.97
N PHE A 119 -19.41 8.83 34.50
CA PHE A 119 -18.17 8.81 33.74
C PHE A 119 -18.13 7.69 32.69
N ASN A 120 -18.73 6.54 32.99
CA ASN A 120 -18.82 5.43 32.06
C ASN A 120 -19.96 5.58 31.06
N ARG A 121 -21.11 6.14 31.46
CA ARG A 121 -22.29 6.31 30.61
C ARG A 121 -22.23 7.49 29.66
N GLN A 122 -21.45 8.52 29.97
CA GLN A 122 -21.39 9.73 29.14
C GLN A 122 -21.17 9.44 27.65
N TRP A 123 -20.35 8.43 27.32
CA TRP A 123 -19.98 8.06 25.95
C TRP A 123 -21.17 7.61 25.10
N ASP A 124 -22.22 7.07 25.73
CA ASP A 124 -23.47 6.67 25.06
C ASP A 124 -24.28 7.90 24.60
N PHE A 125 -24.04 9.08 25.19
CA PHE A 125 -24.80 10.32 24.96
C PHE A 125 -24.00 11.43 24.27
N ILE A 126 -22.70 11.22 24.05
CA ILE A 126 -21.79 12.20 23.42
C ILE A 126 -21.03 11.56 22.25
N PRO A 127 -21.71 11.17 21.15
CA PRO A 127 -21.00 10.73 19.95
C PRO A 127 -20.17 11.90 19.36
N LEU A 128 -19.17 11.56 18.53
CA LEU A 128 -18.40 12.57 17.81
C LEU A 128 -19.31 13.42 16.91
N ASP A 129 -19.21 14.73 17.03
CA ASP A 129 -19.91 15.68 16.15
C ASP A 129 -19.01 16.13 15.00
N PHE A 130 -19.40 15.88 13.75
CA PHE A 130 -18.62 16.22 12.54
C PHE A 130 -18.78 17.70 12.15
N GLN A 131 -18.80 18.61 13.11
CA GLN A 131 -18.80 20.06 12.85
C GLN A 131 -17.39 20.58 12.49
N ASN A 132 -17.34 21.67 11.72
CA ASN A 132 -16.08 22.26 11.25
C ASN A 132 -15.23 22.73 12.45
N GLY A 133 -13.91 22.46 12.40
CA GLY A 133 -12.95 22.77 13.47
C GLY A 133 -12.84 21.75 14.61
N VAL A 134 -13.76 20.78 14.73
CA VAL A 134 -13.71 19.72 15.78
C VAL A 134 -12.81 18.55 15.38
N ILE A 135 -12.71 18.27 14.09
CA ILE A 135 -12.09 17.05 13.55
C ILE A 135 -10.81 17.32 12.77
N HIS A 136 -10.20 18.49 12.86
CA HIS A 136 -8.94 18.81 12.17
C HIS A 136 -7.75 18.80 13.13
N LYS A 137 -6.74 17.97 12.83
CA LYS A 137 -5.50 17.80 13.61
C LYS A 137 -5.74 17.53 15.11
N ARG A 138 -6.78 16.75 15.45
CA ARG A 138 -7.12 16.44 16.85
C ARG A 138 -6.82 14.99 17.22
N THR A 139 -6.57 14.76 18.52
CA THR A 139 -6.62 13.41 19.10
C THR A 139 -7.95 13.26 19.83
N ILE A 140 -8.73 12.28 19.39
CA ILE A 140 -10.04 11.96 19.95
C ILE A 140 -9.86 10.86 21.00
N HIS A 141 -10.64 10.94 22.07
CA HIS A 141 -10.60 9.97 23.15
C HIS A 141 -10.95 8.55 22.66
N PRO A 142 -10.29 7.47 23.13
CA PRO A 142 -10.57 6.10 22.69
C PRO A 142 -12.02 5.65 22.86
N LYS A 143 -12.67 6.09 23.95
CA LYS A 143 -14.08 5.78 24.22
C LYS A 143 -15.08 6.60 23.39
N MET A 144 -14.63 7.60 22.63
CA MET A 144 -15.54 8.38 21.79
C MET A 144 -16.15 7.48 20.71
N ILE A 145 -17.48 7.52 20.58
CA ILE A 145 -18.19 6.77 19.56
C ILE A 145 -18.24 7.62 18.29
N LEU A 146 -17.68 7.09 17.19
CA LEU A 146 -17.80 7.65 15.85
C LEU A 146 -19.19 7.28 15.31
N PRO A 147 -20.07 8.23 14.99
CA PRO A 147 -21.41 7.94 14.48
C PRO A 147 -21.36 7.63 12.99
N VAL A 148 -20.72 6.51 12.65
CA VAL A 148 -20.44 6.10 11.28
C VAL A 148 -20.67 4.60 11.08
N GLU A 149 -21.03 4.24 9.84
CA GLU A 149 -21.13 2.88 9.34
C GLU A 149 -20.06 2.66 8.26
N PHE A 150 -19.29 1.58 8.38
CA PHE A 150 -18.29 1.20 7.39
C PHE A 150 -18.94 0.28 6.36
N GLU A 151 -19.00 0.71 5.09
CA GLU A 151 -19.69 -0.03 4.03
C GLU A 151 -18.75 -0.99 3.32
N GLU A 152 -17.75 -0.46 2.63
CA GLU A 152 -16.82 -1.24 1.81
C GLU A 152 -15.39 -0.71 1.92
N LYS A 153 -14.42 -1.62 1.88
CA LYS A 153 -13.00 -1.27 1.77
C LYS A 153 -12.71 -0.96 0.30
N LEU A 154 -12.12 0.19 0.03
CA LEU A 154 -11.80 0.67 -1.32
C LEU A 154 -10.34 0.35 -1.68
N GLY A 155 -10.09 0.07 -2.97
CA GLY A 155 -8.77 -0.26 -3.51
C GLY A 155 -8.44 -1.75 -3.55
N ARG A 156 -7.43 -2.14 -4.35
CA ARG A 156 -6.90 -3.51 -4.38
C ARG A 156 -6.20 -3.80 -3.04
N ASN A 157 -6.29 -5.03 -2.55
CA ASN A 157 -5.80 -5.44 -1.21
C ASN A 157 -4.27 -5.30 -1.04
N SER A 158 -3.77 -4.07 -0.92
CA SER A 158 -2.42 -3.75 -0.47
C SER A 158 -2.39 -3.86 1.06
N GLY A 159 -2.34 -5.08 1.57
CA GLY A 159 -2.32 -5.37 3.00
C GLY A 159 -0.89 -5.39 3.54
N GLY A 160 -0.46 -4.29 4.14
CA GLY A 160 0.76 -4.18 4.95
C GLY A 160 0.56 -3.13 6.05
N ASP A 161 1.26 -3.28 7.18
CA ASP A 161 1.10 -2.35 8.33
C ASP A 161 1.53 -0.91 7.98
N ASP A 162 2.33 -0.71 6.93
CA ASP A 162 2.83 0.60 6.48
C ASP A 162 1.94 1.30 5.42
N VAL A 163 0.83 0.70 5.01
CA VAL A 163 -0.06 1.25 3.98
C VAL A 163 -1.39 1.70 4.57
N ALA A 164 -1.87 2.87 4.16
CA ALA A 164 -3.17 3.38 4.57
C ALA A 164 -4.31 2.51 4.02
N VAL A 165 -5.27 2.16 4.87
CA VAL A 165 -6.47 1.42 4.48
C VAL A 165 -7.59 2.41 4.18
N VAL A 166 -8.16 2.33 2.98
CA VAL A 166 -9.22 3.22 2.52
C VAL A 166 -10.59 2.54 2.69
N TRP A 167 -11.54 3.22 3.32
CA TRP A 167 -12.90 2.74 3.54
C TRP A 167 -13.92 3.75 3.04
N LYS A 168 -14.96 3.27 2.37
CA LYS A 168 -16.21 4.02 2.20
C LYS A 168 -16.99 3.97 3.50
N VAL A 169 -17.37 5.14 3.99
CA VAL A 169 -17.98 5.32 5.30
C VAL A 169 -19.20 6.21 5.17
N LYS A 170 -20.30 5.82 5.81
CA LYS A 170 -21.53 6.60 5.90
C LYS A 170 -21.65 7.20 7.29
N ILE A 171 -21.71 8.52 7.36
CA ILE A 171 -21.94 9.25 8.61
C ILE A 171 -23.45 9.32 8.86
N HIS A 172 -23.88 9.08 10.10
CA HIS A 172 -25.28 9.21 10.47
C HIS A 172 -25.80 10.64 10.23
N ASP A 173 -26.97 10.75 9.61
CA ASP A 173 -27.57 12.04 9.22
C ASP A 173 -27.75 13.02 10.39
N GLU A 174 -27.99 12.50 11.59
CA GLU A 174 -28.17 13.31 12.81
C GLU A 174 -26.85 13.86 13.38
N CYS A 175 -25.70 13.39 12.86
CA CYS A 175 -24.35 13.71 13.32
C CYS A 175 -23.41 14.22 12.21
N LYS A 176 -23.87 14.29 10.95
CA LYS A 176 -23.02 14.64 9.79
C LYS A 176 -22.54 16.09 9.74
N GLY A 177 -23.11 16.97 10.58
CA GLY A 177 -22.70 18.37 10.66
C GLY A 177 -22.76 19.06 9.29
N TYR A 178 -21.61 19.56 8.82
CA TYR A 178 -21.49 20.30 7.55
C TYR A 178 -21.26 19.40 6.32
N ILE A 179 -21.03 18.10 6.53
CA ILE A 179 -20.78 17.14 5.45
C ILE A 179 -22.10 16.83 4.74
N LYS A 180 -22.31 17.44 3.57
CA LYS A 180 -23.61 17.44 2.86
C LYS A 180 -24.10 16.04 2.45
N MET A 181 -23.23 15.25 1.83
CA MET A 181 -23.60 13.96 1.23
C MET A 181 -23.70 12.81 2.26
N GLY A 182 -23.16 12.99 3.47
CA GLY A 182 -23.09 11.95 4.52
C GLY A 182 -22.15 10.78 4.20
N THR A 183 -21.96 10.44 2.93
CA THR A 183 -21.00 9.42 2.46
C THR A 183 -19.63 10.06 2.24
N VAL A 184 -18.60 9.47 2.84
CA VAL A 184 -17.21 9.94 2.83
C VAL A 184 -16.25 8.76 2.68
N VAL A 185 -14.97 9.08 2.53
CA VAL A 185 -13.88 8.11 2.54
C VAL A 185 -13.04 8.32 3.79
N PHE A 186 -12.79 7.25 4.54
CA PHE A 186 -11.80 7.23 5.62
C PHE A 186 -10.53 6.58 5.12
N LYS A 187 -9.44 7.34 5.04
CA LYS A 187 -8.08 6.83 4.81
C LYS A 187 -7.41 6.67 6.17
N ILE A 188 -7.16 5.42 6.57
CA ILE A 188 -6.75 5.03 7.93
C ILE A 188 -5.32 4.51 7.92
N TYR A 189 -4.44 5.18 8.65
CA TYR A 189 -3.03 4.84 8.80
C TYR A 189 -2.79 4.20 10.16
N GLN A 190 -1.99 3.14 10.17
CA GLN A 190 -1.46 2.57 11.41
C GLN A 190 -0.33 3.45 11.97
N ARG A 191 0.10 3.13 13.20
CA ARG A 191 1.19 3.84 13.87
C ARG A 191 2.49 3.89 13.06
N SER A 192 2.84 2.82 12.35
CA SER A 192 4.07 2.78 11.55
C SER A 192 4.03 3.75 10.36
N ALA A 193 2.85 3.99 9.81
CA ALA A 193 2.62 4.94 8.71
C ALA A 193 2.27 6.38 9.18
N LYS A 194 2.64 6.76 10.41
CA LYS A 194 2.34 8.08 10.99
C LYS A 194 2.91 9.23 10.14
N ASP A 195 4.11 9.08 9.61
CA ASP A 195 4.76 10.16 8.85
C ASP A 195 4.07 10.40 7.51
N ALA A 196 3.59 9.33 6.86
CA ALA A 196 2.75 9.42 5.67
C ALA A 196 1.43 10.16 5.96
N PHE A 197 0.77 9.85 7.09
CA PHE A 197 -0.41 10.61 7.54
C PHE A 197 -0.09 12.10 7.74
N ILE A 198 1.03 12.42 8.41
CA ILE A 198 1.40 13.82 8.68
C ILE A 198 1.63 14.58 7.38
N SER A 199 2.35 13.96 6.43
CA SER A 199 2.64 14.52 5.12
C SER A 199 1.36 14.88 4.37
N GLU A 200 0.45 13.92 4.23
CA GLU A 200 -0.81 14.09 3.51
C GLU A 200 -1.77 15.05 4.21
N ALA A 201 -1.89 14.95 5.55
CA ALA A 201 -2.73 15.84 6.34
C ALA A 201 -2.25 17.30 6.30
N ASN A 202 -0.94 17.52 6.13
CA ASN A 202 -0.38 18.86 5.95
C ASN A 202 -0.65 19.40 4.55
N ALA A 203 -0.51 18.59 3.50
CA ALA A 203 -0.85 19.01 2.14
C ALA A 203 -2.31 19.48 2.02
N TYR A 204 -3.27 18.69 2.55
CA TYR A 204 -4.66 19.14 2.56
C TYR A 204 -4.91 20.41 3.39
N ALA A 205 -4.07 20.70 4.38
CA ALA A 205 -4.22 21.89 5.20
C ALA A 205 -3.66 23.15 4.52
N THR A 206 -2.84 23.02 3.48
CA THR A 206 -2.32 24.18 2.73
C THR A 206 -3.26 24.63 1.63
N PHE A 207 -4.19 23.79 1.15
CA PHE A 207 -5.13 24.14 0.08
C PHE A 207 -6.30 25.01 0.57
N PRO A 208 -6.46 26.25 0.07
CA PRO A 208 -7.66 27.07 0.29
C PRO A 208 -8.95 26.37 -0.13
N GLU A 209 -10.06 26.67 0.56
CA GLU A 209 -11.39 26.12 0.23
C GLU A 209 -11.83 26.39 -1.23
N THR A 210 -11.30 27.44 -1.87
CA THR A 210 -11.55 27.79 -3.27
C THR A 210 -10.92 26.83 -4.29
N TYR A 211 -10.07 25.89 -3.86
CA TYR A 211 -9.43 24.87 -4.72
C TYR A 211 -10.40 23.71 -5.04
N GLY A 212 -11.60 23.72 -4.44
CA GLY A 212 -12.52 22.59 -4.34
C GLY A 212 -13.19 22.08 -5.61
N GLU A 213 -12.89 22.62 -6.80
CA GLU A 213 -13.47 22.10 -8.06
C GLU A 213 -12.67 20.93 -8.65
N ASN A 214 -11.33 20.94 -8.52
CA ASN A 214 -10.44 19.95 -9.17
C ASN A 214 -9.42 19.31 -8.21
N ILE A 215 -9.59 19.49 -6.89
CA ILE A 215 -8.86 18.78 -5.84
C ILE A 215 -9.87 18.12 -4.89
N VAL A 216 -9.55 16.91 -4.42
CA VAL A 216 -10.37 16.19 -3.44
C VAL A 216 -10.48 16.97 -2.13
N GLN A 217 -11.70 17.18 -1.65
CA GLN A 217 -11.98 17.87 -0.41
C GLN A 217 -11.64 16.97 0.79
N CYS A 218 -10.84 17.51 1.71
CA CYS A 218 -10.60 16.93 3.02
C CYS A 218 -11.59 17.53 4.04
N HIS A 219 -12.41 16.68 4.65
CA HIS A 219 -13.38 17.05 5.68
C HIS A 219 -12.78 17.01 7.10
N GLY A 220 -11.62 16.38 7.32
CA GLY A 220 -11.10 16.25 8.68
C GLY A 220 -9.89 15.33 8.78
N THR A 221 -9.10 15.54 9.82
CA THR A 221 -7.98 14.68 10.20
C THR A 221 -7.93 14.47 11.71
N PHE A 222 -7.99 13.23 12.17
CA PHE A 222 -7.93 12.95 13.60
C PHE A 222 -7.20 11.65 13.92
N LYS A 223 -6.69 11.56 15.15
CA LYS A 223 -6.14 10.34 15.73
C LYS A 223 -7.15 9.77 16.72
N GLN A 224 -7.41 8.47 16.67
CA GLN A 224 -8.11 7.75 17.74
C GLN A 224 -7.36 6.45 18.01
N GLU A 225 -7.00 6.21 19.28
CA GLU A 225 -6.11 5.11 19.67
C GLU A 225 -4.80 5.16 18.87
N GLU A 226 -4.36 4.08 18.23
CA GLU A 226 -3.14 4.04 17.42
C GLU A 226 -3.41 4.22 15.91
N LYS A 227 -4.60 4.71 15.55
CA LYS A 227 -5.01 4.95 14.17
C LYS A 227 -5.09 6.44 13.87
N TYR A 228 -4.59 6.81 12.71
CA TYR A 228 -4.67 8.16 12.16
C TYR A 228 -5.62 8.14 10.96
N ILE A 229 -6.57 9.06 10.91
CA ILE A 229 -7.67 9.06 9.94
C ILE A 229 -7.71 10.39 9.21
N ILE A 230 -7.75 10.33 7.88
CA ILE A 230 -8.12 11.44 6.99
C ILE A 230 -9.50 11.15 6.43
N ILE A 231 -10.41 12.12 6.53
CA ILE A 231 -11.76 12.06 5.97
C ILE A 231 -11.78 12.83 4.66
N LEU A 232 -12.08 12.16 3.55
CA LEU A 232 -12.12 12.71 2.21
C LEU A 232 -13.52 12.64 1.63
N GLU A 233 -13.83 13.49 0.66
CA GLU A 233 -15.05 13.34 -0.14
C GLU A 233 -15.03 12.00 -0.91
N TYR A 234 -16.21 11.40 -1.08
CA TYR A 234 -16.36 10.14 -1.81
C TYR A 234 -16.63 10.40 -3.30
N ALA A 235 -15.90 9.69 -4.17
CA ALA A 235 -16.06 9.74 -5.62
C ALA A 235 -16.88 8.53 -6.13
N PRO A 236 -18.16 8.70 -6.52
CA PRO A 236 -19.03 7.58 -6.87
C PRO A 236 -18.62 6.80 -8.12
N ARG A 237 -17.81 7.41 -9.01
CA ARG A 237 -17.32 6.78 -10.24
C ARG A 237 -15.91 6.20 -10.08
N GLY A 238 -15.36 6.19 -8.86
CA GLY A 238 -14.02 5.69 -8.58
C GLY A 238 -12.92 6.59 -9.14
N SER A 239 -11.76 5.97 -9.42
CA SER A 239 -10.62 6.62 -10.06
C SER A 239 -10.78 6.68 -11.58
N LEU A 240 -9.93 7.45 -12.26
CA LEU A 240 -9.84 7.50 -13.72
C LEU A 240 -9.42 6.14 -14.29
N LEU A 241 -8.63 5.36 -13.54
CA LEU A 241 -8.34 3.97 -13.87
C LEU A 241 -9.61 3.11 -13.85
N ASP A 242 -10.42 3.20 -12.80
CA ASP A 242 -11.72 2.50 -12.74
C ASP A 242 -12.65 2.94 -13.87
N PHE A 243 -12.61 4.22 -14.22
CA PHE A 243 -13.38 4.78 -15.33
C PHE A 243 -12.97 4.17 -16.68
N PHE A 244 -11.67 3.93 -16.91
CA PHE A 244 -11.20 3.22 -18.11
C PHE A 244 -11.68 1.78 -18.17
N GLU A 245 -11.66 1.07 -17.03
CA GLU A 245 -12.03 -0.34 -16.93
C GLU A 245 -13.55 -0.56 -17.06
N THR A 246 -14.36 0.38 -16.58
CA THR A 246 -15.82 0.23 -16.49
C THR A 246 -16.60 0.85 -17.65
N THR A 247 -16.08 1.90 -18.27
CA THR A 247 -16.72 2.60 -19.39
C THR A 247 -16.46 1.86 -20.69
N ARG A 248 -17.51 1.25 -21.25
CA ARG A 248 -17.39 0.34 -22.42
C ARG A 248 -17.58 1.03 -23.75
N ARG A 249 -18.35 2.11 -23.76
CA ARG A 249 -18.61 2.87 -24.98
C ARG A 249 -17.43 3.79 -25.25
N LEU A 250 -17.24 4.17 -26.51
CA LEU A 250 -16.33 5.26 -26.87
C LEU A 250 -17.12 6.56 -26.99
N PRO A 251 -16.52 7.71 -26.63
CA PRO A 251 -17.18 9.00 -26.74
C PRO A 251 -17.46 9.35 -28.22
N THR A 252 -18.54 10.07 -28.47
CA THR A 252 -18.72 10.82 -29.72
C THR A 252 -17.80 12.04 -29.73
N THR A 253 -17.68 12.74 -30.87
CA THR A 253 -16.83 13.95 -30.97
C THR A 253 -17.23 15.05 -29.96
N ASP A 254 -18.53 15.27 -29.74
CA ASP A 254 -19.01 16.25 -28.75
C ASP A 254 -18.70 15.82 -27.31
N GLU A 255 -18.87 14.54 -27.04
CA GLU A 255 -18.59 13.94 -25.74
C GLU A 255 -17.09 13.94 -25.44
N LEU A 256 -16.26 13.72 -26.46
CA LEU A 256 -14.81 13.82 -26.40
C LEU A 256 -14.41 15.25 -26.04
N ARG A 257 -14.98 16.26 -26.71
CA ARG A 257 -14.74 17.67 -26.37
C ARG A 257 -15.12 17.98 -24.93
N ILE A 258 -16.26 17.49 -24.44
CA ILE A 258 -16.69 17.68 -23.03
C ILE A 258 -15.71 17.00 -22.07
N LEU A 259 -15.35 15.74 -22.33
CA LEU A 259 -14.39 14.98 -21.54
C LEU A 259 -13.06 15.74 -21.40
N TRP A 260 -12.52 16.22 -22.52
CA TRP A 260 -11.25 16.93 -22.55
C TRP A 260 -11.30 18.34 -21.95
N THR A 261 -12.43 19.03 -22.10
CA THR A 261 -12.68 20.30 -21.39
C THR A 261 -12.57 20.10 -19.88
N GLU A 262 -13.09 18.98 -19.34
CA GLU A 262 -13.03 18.70 -17.91
C GLU A 262 -11.69 18.14 -17.45
N LEU A 263 -11.01 17.32 -18.26
CA LEU A 263 -9.66 16.83 -17.96
C LEU A 263 -8.65 17.96 -17.89
N PHE A 264 -8.67 18.92 -18.83
CA PHE A 264 -7.71 20.01 -18.85
C PHE A 264 -7.82 20.94 -17.64
N LYS A 265 -8.96 21.01 -16.95
CA LYS A 265 -9.09 21.76 -15.69
C LYS A 265 -8.15 21.25 -14.59
N LEU A 266 -7.66 20.00 -14.67
CA LEU A 266 -6.61 19.50 -13.78
C LEU A 266 -5.31 20.31 -13.88
N LEU A 267 -5.02 20.94 -15.03
CA LEU A 267 -3.89 21.88 -15.15
C LEU A 267 -4.10 23.13 -14.30
N GLY A 268 -5.36 23.58 -14.15
CA GLY A 268 -5.72 24.65 -13.23
C GLY A 268 -5.42 24.25 -11.78
N ALA A 269 -5.78 23.03 -11.38
CA ALA A 269 -5.44 22.51 -10.06
C ALA A 269 -3.92 22.45 -9.83
N LEU A 270 -3.15 21.96 -10.81
CA LEU A 270 -1.69 21.93 -10.72
C LEU A 270 -1.07 23.32 -10.60
N TYR A 271 -1.54 24.29 -11.40
CA TYR A 271 -1.09 25.68 -11.28
C TYR A 271 -1.30 26.20 -9.86
N MET A 272 -2.46 25.95 -9.27
CA MET A 272 -2.76 26.39 -7.92
C MET A 272 -1.86 25.72 -6.88
N ILE A 273 -1.58 24.41 -7.00
CA ILE A 273 -0.62 23.70 -6.13
C ILE A 273 0.80 24.28 -6.27
N HIS A 274 1.24 24.51 -7.51
CA HIS A 274 2.59 25.01 -7.82
C HIS A 274 2.80 26.45 -7.30
N GLU A 275 1.74 27.27 -7.30
CA GLU A 275 1.77 28.67 -6.85
C GLU A 275 1.32 28.87 -5.39
N ASN A 276 1.01 27.80 -4.63
CA ASN A 276 0.55 27.89 -3.23
C ASN A 276 1.63 28.35 -2.23
N GLY A 277 2.77 28.86 -2.73
CA GLY A 277 3.85 29.42 -1.93
C GLY A 277 3.43 30.64 -1.14
N LEU A 278 3.68 30.61 0.17
CA LEU A 278 3.59 31.77 1.06
C LEU A 278 4.23 33.02 0.41
N PRO A 279 3.57 34.19 0.45
CA PRO A 279 4.07 35.39 -0.21
C PRO A 279 5.46 35.79 0.30
N SER A 280 6.32 36.25 -0.62
CA SER A 280 7.72 36.64 -0.40
C SER A 280 7.95 37.65 0.73
N SER A 281 6.90 38.30 1.23
CA SER A 281 6.96 39.29 2.32
C SER A 281 7.36 38.71 3.68
N SER A 282 7.37 37.38 3.85
CA SER A 282 7.83 36.69 5.07
C SER A 282 8.99 35.71 4.83
N ALA A 283 9.47 35.60 3.59
CA ALA A 283 10.54 34.69 3.24
C ALA A 283 11.91 35.27 3.64
N PRO A 284 12.82 34.48 4.26
CA PRO A 284 14.20 34.89 4.51
C PRO A 284 14.90 35.43 3.27
N ILE A 285 15.83 36.38 3.46
CA ILE A 285 16.62 37.00 2.38
C ILE A 285 17.27 35.91 1.52
N GLY A 286 16.99 35.93 0.21
CA GLY A 286 17.50 34.97 -0.78
C GLY A 286 16.51 33.89 -1.22
N ILE A 287 15.34 33.79 -0.58
CA ILE A 287 14.24 32.90 -0.95
C ILE A 287 13.17 33.70 -1.69
N SER A 288 12.84 33.30 -2.92
CA SER A 288 11.81 33.96 -3.73
C SER A 288 10.40 33.46 -3.42
N GLY A 289 10.26 32.23 -2.91
CA GLY A 289 8.98 31.65 -2.50
C GLY A 289 9.09 30.15 -2.19
N TYR A 290 7.94 29.50 -2.06
CA TYR A 290 7.82 28.04 -1.99
C TYR A 290 6.91 27.58 -3.14
N ALA A 291 7.06 26.34 -3.59
CA ALA A 291 6.13 25.68 -4.50
C ALA A 291 5.80 24.31 -3.93
N GLU A 292 4.62 23.77 -4.21
CA GLU A 292 4.30 22.39 -3.87
C GLU A 292 4.24 21.53 -5.14
N THR A 293 4.60 20.26 -5.03
CA THR A 293 4.52 19.27 -6.13
C THR A 293 3.86 18.00 -5.65
N HIS A 294 3.05 17.37 -6.51
CA HIS A 294 2.28 16.18 -6.18
C HIS A 294 3.14 14.89 -6.21
N HIS A 295 4.02 14.72 -7.20
CA HIS A 295 4.93 13.57 -7.36
C HIS A 295 4.34 12.18 -7.65
N ASP A 296 3.02 12.00 -7.61
CA ASP A 296 2.38 10.69 -7.86
C ASP A 296 1.08 10.84 -8.66
N ILE A 297 1.11 11.69 -9.69
CA ILE A 297 -0.02 11.83 -10.62
C ILE A 297 -0.06 10.61 -11.53
N GLN A 298 -1.14 9.85 -11.41
CA GLN A 298 -1.44 8.65 -12.19
C GLN A 298 -2.95 8.45 -12.27
N PRO A 299 -3.49 7.60 -13.17
CA PRO A 299 -4.92 7.42 -13.33
C PRO A 299 -5.62 6.93 -12.06
N ALA A 300 -4.94 6.17 -11.20
CA ALA A 300 -5.47 5.71 -9.91
C ALA A 300 -5.69 6.86 -8.89
N ASN A 301 -4.98 7.98 -9.05
CA ASN A 301 -5.00 9.12 -8.14
C ASN A 301 -5.78 10.33 -8.69
N ILE A 302 -6.52 10.14 -9.78
CA ILE A 302 -7.48 11.12 -10.31
C ILE A 302 -8.87 10.53 -10.10
N LEU A 303 -9.71 11.20 -9.31
CA LEU A 303 -11.06 10.72 -8.99
C LEU A 303 -12.10 11.32 -9.94
N VAL A 304 -13.10 10.51 -10.27
CA VAL A 304 -14.16 10.85 -11.22
C VAL A 304 -15.48 11.09 -10.48
N PHE A 305 -16.11 12.22 -10.78
CA PHE A 305 -17.37 12.63 -10.17
C PHE A 305 -18.43 12.87 -11.23
N PRO A 306 -19.68 12.42 -11.03
CA PRO A 306 -20.78 12.70 -11.95
C PRO A 306 -21.22 14.16 -11.86
N ARG A 307 -21.64 14.74 -12.99
CA ARG A 307 -22.46 15.97 -13.04
C ARG A 307 -23.94 15.60 -13.05
N ASP A 308 -24.83 16.60 -12.91
CA ASP A 308 -26.29 16.45 -12.86
C ASP A 308 -26.95 16.04 -14.21
N SER A 309 -26.26 15.24 -15.03
CA SER A 309 -26.72 14.79 -16.34
C SER A 309 -26.61 13.26 -16.46
N ASP A 310 -27.59 12.65 -17.12
CA ASP A 310 -27.67 11.18 -17.28
C ASP A 310 -26.69 10.61 -18.32
N PHE A 311 -25.89 11.47 -18.95
CA PHE A 311 -24.91 11.08 -19.97
C PHE A 311 -23.57 10.63 -19.35
N GLU A 312 -23.03 9.50 -19.84
CA GLU A 312 -21.88 8.76 -19.30
C GLU A 312 -20.59 9.57 -19.07
N TYR A 313 -20.26 10.53 -19.94
CA TYR A 313 -19.06 11.39 -19.77
C TYR A 313 -19.41 12.79 -19.27
N SER A 314 -20.61 12.99 -18.71
CA SER A 314 -20.91 14.19 -17.93
C SER A 314 -20.26 14.05 -16.56
N VAL A 315 -18.95 14.19 -16.54
CA VAL A 315 -18.13 13.97 -15.34
C VAL A 315 -17.16 15.13 -15.16
N TYR A 316 -16.62 15.27 -13.96
CA TYR A 316 -15.48 16.14 -13.67
C TYR A 316 -14.44 15.38 -12.86
N PHE A 317 -13.21 15.88 -12.88
CA PHE A 317 -12.05 15.18 -12.33
C PHE A 317 -11.40 15.97 -11.20
N LYS A 318 -10.93 15.26 -10.19
CA LYS A 318 -10.22 15.83 -9.05
C LYS A 318 -8.92 15.08 -8.76
N LEU A 319 -7.84 15.81 -8.49
CA LEU A 319 -6.59 15.24 -7.99
C LEU A 319 -6.77 14.74 -6.55
N ALA A 320 -6.21 13.58 -6.27
CA ALA A 320 -6.26 12.89 -4.97
C ALA A 320 -4.89 12.29 -4.62
N ASP A 321 -4.77 11.83 -3.37
CA ASP A 321 -3.58 11.18 -2.83
C ASP A 321 -2.33 12.07 -2.77
N PHE A 322 -2.31 12.95 -1.78
CA PHE A 322 -1.21 13.90 -1.52
C PHE A 322 -0.15 13.32 -0.57
N GLY A 323 -0.09 11.99 -0.41
CA GLY A 323 0.89 11.34 0.48
C GLY A 323 2.34 11.60 0.09
N THR A 324 2.60 11.79 -1.20
CA THR A 324 3.93 12.06 -1.77
C THR A 324 4.21 13.54 -2.03
N THR A 325 3.29 14.44 -1.64
CA THR A 325 3.44 15.88 -1.90
C THR A 325 4.68 16.44 -1.24
N ARG A 326 5.43 17.29 -1.95
CA ARG A 326 6.67 17.89 -1.47
C ARG A 326 6.63 19.40 -1.57
N ILE A 327 7.21 20.07 -0.58
CA ILE A 327 7.43 21.51 -0.59
C ILE A 327 8.82 21.78 -1.17
N ILE A 328 8.87 22.57 -2.22
CA ILE A 328 10.07 23.02 -2.92
C ILE A 328 10.37 24.46 -2.50
N LYS A 329 11.60 24.69 -2.05
CA LYS A 329 12.11 26.03 -1.74
C LYS A 329 12.66 26.69 -3.00
N MET A 330 12.16 27.88 -3.34
CA MET A 330 12.58 28.64 -4.52
C MET A 330 13.60 29.72 -4.11
N ILE A 331 14.75 29.77 -4.78
CA ILE A 331 15.77 30.81 -4.60
C ILE A 331 15.99 31.57 -5.92
N SER A 332 16.64 32.73 -5.84
CA SER A 332 17.02 33.52 -7.02
C SER A 332 17.97 32.72 -7.93
N GLY A 333 17.41 32.02 -8.92
CA GLY A 333 18.14 31.14 -9.84
C GLY A 333 17.55 29.73 -10.03
N GLY A 334 16.48 29.36 -9.31
CA GLY A 334 15.78 28.08 -9.47
C GLY A 334 15.48 27.36 -8.14
N PRO A 335 14.96 26.12 -8.17
CA PRO A 335 14.69 25.34 -6.95
C PRO A 335 16.00 25.00 -6.21
N ASP A 336 16.01 25.27 -4.89
CA ASP A 336 17.15 25.03 -3.97
C ASP A 336 17.17 23.60 -3.42
N THR A 337 16.06 22.87 -3.57
CA THR A 337 15.82 21.68 -2.76
C THR A 337 16.41 20.41 -3.37
N GLN A 338 17.08 19.68 -2.49
CA GLN A 338 17.65 18.35 -2.66
C GLN A 338 16.60 17.31 -2.24
N VAL A 339 16.04 16.59 -3.21
CA VAL A 339 14.93 15.66 -2.99
C VAL A 339 15.46 14.21 -3.00
N GLY A 340 15.14 13.42 -1.96
CA GLY A 340 15.41 11.97 -1.90
C GLY A 340 14.58 11.18 -2.93
N SER A 341 14.90 9.90 -3.14
CA SER A 341 14.32 9.04 -4.18
C SER A 341 12.78 9.12 -4.28
N ASN A 342 12.25 9.12 -5.52
CA ASN A 342 10.81 9.04 -5.79
C ASN A 342 10.32 7.62 -5.39
N GLU A 343 9.45 7.57 -4.39
CA GLU A 343 8.77 6.34 -3.93
C GLU A 343 7.42 6.09 -4.62
N GLY A 344 6.97 7.02 -5.49
CA GLY A 344 5.73 6.91 -6.27
C GLY A 344 5.84 6.03 -7.53
N ASN A 345 4.76 5.98 -8.32
CA ASN A 345 4.73 5.19 -9.54
C ASN A 345 5.71 5.72 -10.60
N ARG A 346 6.77 4.96 -10.83
CA ARG A 346 7.86 5.31 -11.77
C ARG A 346 7.42 5.42 -13.23
N MET A 347 6.27 4.85 -13.62
CA MET A 347 5.77 4.89 -15.00
C MET A 347 5.44 6.31 -15.49
N TYR A 348 4.90 7.16 -14.62
CA TYR A 348 4.49 8.54 -14.95
C TYR A 348 5.57 9.58 -14.64
N THR A 349 6.74 9.13 -14.18
CA THR A 349 7.84 10.02 -13.80
C THR A 349 8.41 10.75 -15.03
N ALA A 350 8.82 12.00 -14.83
CA ALA A 350 9.46 12.84 -15.84
C ALA A 350 10.91 12.41 -16.13
N PRO A 351 11.45 12.64 -17.34
CA PRO A 351 12.80 12.18 -17.73
C PRO A 351 13.89 12.73 -16.80
N GLU A 352 13.79 13.99 -16.38
CA GLU A 352 14.75 14.61 -15.46
C GLU A 352 14.71 14.04 -14.03
N SER A 353 13.64 13.33 -13.68
CA SER A 353 13.49 12.64 -12.39
C SER A 353 13.93 11.18 -12.45
N CYS A 354 14.14 10.63 -13.66
CA CYS A 354 14.65 9.28 -13.88
C CYS A 354 16.19 9.25 -13.73
N PRO A 355 16.77 8.41 -12.87
CA PRO A 355 18.22 8.20 -12.84
C PRO A 355 18.63 7.42 -14.10
N VAL A 356 19.46 8.02 -14.94
CA VAL A 356 20.06 7.32 -16.10
C VAL A 356 21.28 6.52 -15.66
N TYR A 357 21.92 6.92 -14.56
CA TYR A 357 23.08 6.27 -13.99
C TYR A 357 22.91 6.01 -12.48
N PRO A 358 23.43 4.89 -11.93
CA PRO A 358 23.27 4.54 -10.51
C PRO A 358 23.75 5.62 -9.53
N PHE A 359 24.84 6.34 -9.85
CA PHE A 359 25.35 7.41 -8.99
C PHE A 359 24.40 8.61 -8.88
N GLN A 360 23.44 8.76 -9.80
CA GLN A 360 22.44 9.83 -9.74
C GLN A 360 21.35 9.58 -8.69
N ASP A 361 21.27 8.37 -8.14
CA ASP A 361 20.42 8.05 -6.99
C ASP A 361 21.07 8.44 -5.66
N GLU A 362 22.39 8.59 -5.63
CA GLU A 362 23.16 9.02 -4.45
C GLU A 362 23.19 10.55 -4.28
N VAL A 363 22.76 11.29 -5.31
CA VAL A 363 22.78 12.77 -5.33
C VAL A 363 21.36 13.31 -5.33
N PRO A 364 20.98 14.14 -4.34
CA PRO A 364 19.63 14.69 -4.31
C PRO A 364 19.30 15.56 -5.53
N LYS A 365 18.14 15.31 -6.15
CA LYS A 365 17.75 15.95 -7.41
C LYS A 365 17.06 17.29 -7.16
N ARG A 366 17.32 18.27 -8.03
CA ARG A 366 16.55 19.52 -8.12
C ARG A 366 15.28 19.24 -8.92
N VAL A 367 14.14 19.25 -8.24
CA VAL A 367 12.84 18.99 -8.88
C VAL A 367 12.21 20.32 -9.29
N ASN A 368 11.71 20.38 -10.52
CA ASN A 368 10.91 21.49 -11.03
C ASN A 368 9.42 21.12 -10.95
N PRO A 369 8.51 22.02 -10.53
CA PRO A 369 7.07 21.73 -10.54
C PRO A 369 6.50 21.17 -11.86
N THR A 370 7.14 21.47 -12.99
CA THR A 370 6.76 20.91 -14.30
C THR A 370 6.93 19.39 -14.43
N VAL A 371 7.50 18.68 -13.44
CA VAL A 371 7.42 17.22 -13.37
C VAL A 371 5.98 16.72 -13.26
N ASP A 372 5.11 17.45 -12.56
CA ASP A 372 3.69 17.12 -12.46
C ASP A 372 2.96 17.38 -13.79
N VAL A 373 3.39 18.38 -14.56
CA VAL A 373 2.86 18.65 -15.91
C VAL A 373 3.20 17.50 -16.85
N TRP A 374 4.40 16.92 -16.74
CA TRP A 374 4.74 15.70 -17.49
C TRP A 374 3.89 14.52 -17.06
N ALA A 375 3.77 14.26 -15.76
CA ALA A 375 2.99 13.14 -15.24
C ALA A 375 1.52 13.24 -15.68
N LEU A 376 0.93 14.44 -15.62
CA LEU A 376 -0.41 14.69 -16.14
C LEU A 376 -0.48 14.53 -17.67
N GLY A 377 0.56 14.93 -18.41
CA GLY A 377 0.65 14.74 -19.86
C GLY A 377 0.72 13.26 -20.25
N ALA A 378 1.40 12.45 -19.44
CA ALA A 378 1.46 11.00 -19.56
C ALA A 378 0.08 10.36 -19.29
N VAL A 379 -0.62 10.80 -18.23
CA VAL A 379 -2.02 10.40 -17.99
C VAL A 379 -2.90 10.79 -19.18
N PHE A 380 -2.81 12.03 -19.66
CA PHE A 380 -3.57 12.50 -20.80
C PHE A 380 -3.25 11.68 -22.06
N SER A 381 -2.00 11.33 -22.31
CA SER A 381 -1.63 10.45 -23.42
C SER A 381 -2.35 9.10 -23.33
N GLU A 382 -2.41 8.47 -22.16
CA GLU A 382 -3.19 7.24 -21.97
C GLU A 382 -4.70 7.46 -22.15
N THR A 383 -5.25 8.51 -21.56
CA THR A 383 -6.67 8.87 -21.70
C THR A 383 -7.04 9.11 -23.17
N PHE A 384 -6.14 9.73 -23.95
CA PHE A 384 -6.32 9.99 -25.37
C PHE A 384 -6.43 8.70 -26.16
N ILE A 385 -5.46 7.80 -26.01
CA ILE A 385 -5.48 6.49 -26.65
C ILE A 385 -6.71 5.69 -26.23
N TRP A 386 -7.04 5.68 -24.93
CA TRP A 386 -8.23 4.99 -24.42
C TRP A 386 -9.52 5.57 -25.00
N SER A 387 -9.65 6.89 -25.09
CA SER A 387 -10.86 7.54 -25.59
C SER A 387 -11.15 7.26 -27.08
N ILE A 388 -10.17 6.77 -27.84
CA ILE A 388 -10.29 6.46 -29.27
C ILE A 388 -10.28 4.94 -29.52
N LEU A 389 -9.39 4.21 -28.84
CA LEU A 389 -9.12 2.79 -29.10
C LEU A 389 -9.59 1.86 -27.97
N GLY A 390 -10.13 2.42 -26.88
CA GLY A 390 -10.57 1.69 -25.70
C GLY A 390 -9.42 1.07 -24.89
N GLU A 391 -9.79 0.28 -23.89
CA GLU A 391 -8.84 -0.41 -23.00
C GLU A 391 -7.85 -1.34 -23.75
N PRO A 392 -8.24 -2.11 -24.79
CA PRO A 392 -7.28 -2.91 -25.56
C PRO A 392 -6.21 -2.05 -26.25
N GLY A 393 -6.58 -0.86 -26.74
CA GLY A 393 -5.64 0.09 -27.32
C GLY A 393 -4.67 0.65 -26.27
N ARG A 394 -5.16 0.99 -25.08
CA ARG A 394 -4.34 1.45 -23.95
C ARG A 394 -3.33 0.39 -23.50
N GLU A 395 -3.75 -0.86 -23.40
CA GLU A 395 -2.86 -1.98 -23.04
C GLU A 395 -1.81 -2.27 -24.13
N THR A 396 -2.21 -2.19 -25.40
CA THR A 396 -1.26 -2.29 -26.53
C THR A 396 -0.22 -1.16 -26.47
N TYR A 397 -0.67 0.06 -26.20
CA TYR A 397 0.21 1.21 -26.04
C TYR A 397 1.20 1.03 -24.89
N ARG A 398 0.76 0.50 -23.75
CA ARG A 398 1.63 0.17 -22.61
C ARG A 398 2.71 -0.85 -23.00
N LYS A 399 2.36 -1.91 -23.73
CA LYS A 399 3.30 -2.94 -24.19
C LYS A 399 4.36 -2.36 -25.13
N LEU A 400 3.95 -1.54 -26.10
CA LEU A 400 4.88 -0.91 -27.04
C LEU A 400 5.88 0.02 -26.34
N ARG A 401 5.41 0.82 -25.37
CA ARG A 401 6.30 1.64 -24.53
C ARG A 401 7.28 0.77 -23.74
N ASN A 402 6.80 -0.34 -23.19
CA ASN A 402 7.66 -1.28 -22.46
C ASN A 402 8.75 -1.86 -23.37
N GLU A 403 8.38 -2.35 -24.55
CA GLU A 403 9.31 -2.91 -25.54
C GLU A 403 10.41 -1.90 -25.91
N GLU A 404 10.05 -0.65 -26.23
CA GLU A 404 11.04 0.39 -26.55
C GLU A 404 11.93 0.76 -25.34
N ASN A 405 11.38 0.75 -24.12
CA ASN A 405 12.17 1.00 -22.91
C ASN A 405 13.19 -0.09 -22.63
N GLN A 406 12.90 -1.37 -22.94
CA GLN A 406 13.85 -2.47 -22.76
C GLN A 406 15.11 -2.32 -23.64
N GLU A 407 15.01 -1.58 -24.75
CA GLU A 407 16.14 -1.28 -25.64
C GLU A 407 17.02 -0.12 -25.12
N SER A 408 16.52 0.68 -24.17
CA SER A 408 17.21 1.86 -23.65
C SER A 408 18.19 1.50 -22.51
N LYS A 409 19.46 1.93 -22.63
CA LYS A 409 20.49 1.70 -21.60
C LYS A 409 20.07 2.35 -20.28
N GLY A 410 20.10 1.59 -19.18
CA GLY A 410 19.73 2.07 -17.84
C GLY A 410 18.24 1.96 -17.48
N MET A 411 17.38 1.61 -18.43
CA MET A 411 15.92 1.49 -18.21
C MET A 411 15.47 0.05 -17.94
N ARG A 412 16.26 -0.95 -18.32
CA ARG A 412 15.95 -2.37 -18.13
C ARG A 412 16.11 -2.79 -16.66
N GLY A 413 15.00 -3.20 -16.03
CA GLY A 413 14.98 -3.69 -14.65
C GLY A 413 15.12 -2.58 -13.60
N SER A 414 14.91 -1.32 -13.98
CA SER A 414 15.02 -0.15 -13.08
C SER A 414 13.68 0.27 -12.46
N GLY A 415 12.58 -0.44 -12.73
CA GLY A 415 11.24 -0.04 -12.26
C GLY A 415 10.57 1.03 -13.13
N TYR A 416 11.24 1.54 -14.17
CA TYR A 416 10.69 2.51 -15.14
C TYR A 416 10.13 1.82 -16.40
N GLU A 417 9.76 0.54 -16.28
CA GLU A 417 9.15 -0.22 -17.37
C GLU A 417 7.89 0.50 -17.88
N ALA A 418 7.73 0.54 -19.21
CA ALA A 418 6.63 1.23 -19.88
C ALA A 418 6.49 2.74 -19.63
N CYS A 419 7.43 3.45 -18.98
CA CYS A 419 7.36 4.91 -18.88
C CYS A 419 7.36 5.61 -20.26
N PHE A 420 7.07 6.91 -20.31
CA PHE A 420 6.84 7.63 -21.57
C PHE A 420 8.12 8.18 -22.24
N HIS A 421 9.29 7.92 -21.67
CA HIS A 421 10.57 8.48 -22.14
C HIS A 421 11.72 7.48 -22.11
N ASN A 422 12.78 7.75 -22.86
CA ASN A 422 14.04 7.00 -22.81
C ASN A 422 15.08 7.57 -21.82
N GLY A 423 14.65 8.41 -20.87
CA GLY A 423 15.50 9.11 -19.91
C GLY A 423 15.92 10.51 -20.37
N THR A 424 15.53 10.92 -21.57
CA THR A 424 15.76 12.30 -22.05
C THR A 424 14.59 12.82 -22.87
N ASN A 425 14.13 12.05 -23.85
CA ASN A 425 13.04 12.42 -24.75
C ASN A 425 11.89 11.43 -24.67
N SER A 426 10.72 11.85 -25.11
CA SER A 426 9.55 10.98 -25.28
C SER A 426 9.85 9.82 -26.24
N LEU A 427 9.26 8.65 -25.97
CA LEU A 427 9.46 7.46 -26.81
C LEU A 427 8.85 7.63 -28.20
N LYS A 428 9.40 6.92 -29.19
CA LYS A 428 8.83 6.86 -30.53
C LYS A 428 7.46 6.18 -30.51
N ALA A 429 7.25 5.19 -29.63
CA ALA A 429 5.98 4.53 -29.40
C ALA A 429 4.87 5.50 -29.02
N VAL A 430 5.18 6.54 -28.22
CA VAL A 430 4.24 7.61 -27.84
C VAL A 430 3.75 8.35 -29.07
N ILE A 431 4.68 8.81 -29.91
CA ILE A 431 4.37 9.56 -31.13
C ILE A 431 3.57 8.68 -32.11
N LYS A 432 4.05 7.45 -32.37
CA LYS A 432 3.40 6.52 -33.30
C LYS A 432 1.97 6.16 -32.88
N MET A 433 1.71 5.94 -31.59
CA MET A 433 0.37 5.61 -31.11
C MET A 433 -0.56 6.82 -31.17
N HIS A 434 -0.06 8.02 -30.92
CA HIS A 434 -0.83 9.25 -31.13
C HIS A 434 -1.20 9.45 -32.60
N ASP A 435 -0.23 9.30 -33.51
CA ASP A 435 -0.47 9.37 -34.96
C ASP A 435 -1.50 8.32 -35.41
N TYR A 436 -1.36 7.08 -34.92
CA TYR A 436 -2.30 6.01 -35.20
C TYR A 436 -3.72 6.33 -34.69
N ALA A 437 -3.85 6.78 -33.44
CA ALA A 437 -5.14 7.13 -32.87
C ALA A 437 -5.81 8.28 -33.64
N VAL A 438 -5.06 9.31 -34.05
CA VAL A 438 -5.59 10.39 -34.90
C VAL A 438 -6.11 9.84 -36.23
N LEU A 439 -5.41 8.90 -36.85
CA LEU A 439 -5.84 8.29 -38.12
C LEU A 439 -7.09 7.40 -37.99
N GLU A 440 -7.28 6.75 -36.85
CA GLU A 440 -8.45 5.90 -36.56
C GLU A 440 -9.70 6.71 -36.18
N THR A 441 -9.56 8.00 -35.92
CA THR A 441 -10.71 8.86 -35.62
C THR A 441 -11.65 9.01 -36.83
N ARG A 442 -12.87 9.51 -36.58
CA ARG A 442 -13.86 9.71 -37.65
C ARG A 442 -13.33 10.75 -38.65
N ARG A 443 -13.76 10.67 -39.91
CA ARG A 443 -13.29 11.55 -41.01
C ARG A 443 -13.40 13.07 -40.78
N ILE A 444 -14.10 13.51 -39.74
CA ILE A 444 -14.38 14.92 -39.41
C ILE A 444 -14.02 15.22 -37.94
N ASP A 445 -13.16 14.42 -37.30
CA ASP A 445 -12.72 14.70 -35.93
C ASP A 445 -11.66 15.81 -35.91
N THR A 446 -12.09 17.03 -35.60
CA THR A 446 -11.22 18.20 -35.42
C THR A 446 -10.64 18.29 -34.00
N VAL A 447 -11.16 17.52 -33.05
CA VAL A 447 -10.84 17.63 -31.63
C VAL A 447 -9.62 16.78 -31.30
N SER A 448 -9.57 15.54 -31.77
CA SER A 448 -8.46 14.61 -31.49
C SER A 448 -7.06 15.09 -31.94
N PRO A 449 -6.88 15.68 -33.14
CA PRO A 449 -5.57 16.20 -33.55
C PRO A 449 -5.06 17.31 -32.62
N GLU A 450 -5.95 18.20 -32.19
CA GLU A 450 -5.61 19.32 -31.32
C GLU A 450 -5.26 18.88 -29.90
N ILE A 451 -5.98 17.89 -29.35
CA ILE A 451 -5.61 17.28 -28.07
C ILE A 451 -4.24 16.61 -28.15
N SER A 452 -4.00 15.81 -29.21
CA SER A 452 -2.71 15.14 -29.42
C SER A 452 -1.56 16.16 -29.49
N ASN A 453 -1.78 17.27 -30.22
CA ASN A 453 -0.81 18.37 -30.32
C ASN A 453 -0.51 18.98 -28.95
N VAL A 454 -1.53 19.25 -28.13
CA VAL A 454 -1.34 19.82 -26.79
C VAL A 454 -0.45 18.92 -25.93
N ILE A 455 -0.77 17.63 -25.89
CA ILE A 455 -0.05 16.63 -25.09
C ILE A 455 1.40 16.53 -25.56
N LEU A 456 1.61 16.30 -26.87
CA LEU A 456 2.94 16.03 -27.40
C LEU A 456 3.83 17.28 -27.42
N LYS A 457 3.30 18.44 -27.81
CA LYS A 457 4.10 19.65 -28.06
C LYS A 457 4.36 20.48 -26.80
N TYR A 458 3.50 20.40 -25.80
CA TYR A 458 3.58 21.30 -24.64
C TYR A 458 3.80 20.58 -23.31
N MET A 459 3.44 19.30 -23.19
CA MET A 459 3.51 18.55 -21.92
C MET A 459 4.58 17.45 -21.93
N LEU A 460 4.54 16.55 -22.92
CA LEU A 460 5.51 15.45 -23.07
C LEU A 460 6.78 15.93 -23.81
N GLN A 461 7.40 16.98 -23.26
CA GLN A 461 8.63 17.58 -23.75
C GLN A 461 9.75 17.50 -22.69
N PRO A 462 11.03 17.54 -23.11
CA PRO A 462 12.15 17.73 -22.18
C PRO A 462 11.96 18.99 -21.33
N LEU A 463 12.55 19.01 -20.13
CA LEU A 463 12.37 20.07 -19.14
C LEU A 463 12.50 21.51 -19.70
N ARG A 464 13.40 21.73 -20.66
CA ARG A 464 13.65 23.05 -21.26
C ARG A 464 12.49 23.55 -22.11
N ASP A 465 11.79 22.65 -22.80
CA ASP A 465 10.77 22.98 -23.80
C ASP A 465 9.35 22.74 -23.27
N ARG A 466 9.23 22.11 -22.08
CA ARG A 466 7.97 21.84 -21.39
C ARG A 466 7.36 23.13 -20.82
N LEU A 467 6.06 23.33 -21.06
CA LEU A 467 5.33 24.45 -20.48
C LEU A 467 5.00 24.22 -19.01
N ASP A 468 4.84 25.30 -18.26
CA ASP A 468 4.21 25.27 -16.94
C ASP A 468 2.70 24.98 -17.03
N ALA A 469 2.07 24.65 -15.91
CA ALA A 469 0.67 24.23 -15.87
C ALA A 469 -0.31 25.28 -16.42
N LYS A 470 -0.08 26.58 -16.14
CA LYS A 470 -0.93 27.68 -16.63
C LYS A 470 -0.78 27.88 -18.13
N SER A 471 0.45 27.88 -18.61
CA SER A 471 0.78 28.03 -20.03
C SER A 471 0.23 26.84 -20.83
N ALA A 472 0.32 25.62 -20.29
CA ALA A 472 -0.28 24.42 -20.89
C ALA A 472 -1.81 24.51 -20.92
N LEU A 473 -2.47 24.99 -19.84
CA LEU A 473 -3.92 25.19 -19.81
C LEU A 473 -4.36 26.20 -20.87
N SER A 474 -3.66 27.33 -21.00
CA SER A 474 -3.93 28.32 -22.04
C SER A 474 -3.86 27.72 -23.44
N LYS A 475 -2.89 26.84 -23.72
CA LYS A 475 -2.78 26.16 -25.01
C LYS A 475 -3.86 25.12 -25.22
N ALA A 476 -4.30 24.45 -24.16
CA ALA A 476 -5.41 23.51 -24.21
C ALA A 476 -6.75 24.21 -24.52
N ASP A 477 -7.00 25.37 -23.92
CA ASP A 477 -8.20 26.17 -24.18
C ASP A 477 -8.21 26.71 -25.62
N GLU A 478 -7.07 27.22 -26.10
CA GLU A 478 -6.90 27.65 -27.50
C GLU A 478 -7.21 26.50 -28.48
N ALA A 479 -6.65 25.31 -28.22
CA ALA A 479 -6.82 24.12 -29.04
C ALA A 479 -8.28 23.65 -29.11
N LEU A 480 -8.99 23.61 -27.97
CA LEU A 480 -10.40 23.22 -27.94
C LEU A 480 -11.32 24.25 -28.63
N GLU A 481 -11.02 25.54 -28.51
CA GLU A 481 -11.79 26.58 -29.19
C GLU A 481 -11.54 26.58 -30.70
N GLN A 482 -10.30 26.32 -31.14
CA GLN A 482 -9.98 26.14 -32.57
C GLN A 482 -10.76 24.95 -33.16
N ALA A 483 -10.72 23.78 -32.51
CA ALA A 483 -11.46 22.59 -32.95
C ALA A 483 -12.98 22.86 -33.06
N ARG A 484 -13.53 23.65 -32.12
CA ARG A 484 -14.94 24.07 -32.13
C ARG A 484 -15.26 24.95 -33.33
N GLN A 485 -14.42 25.94 -33.62
CA GLN A 485 -14.61 26.85 -34.75
C GLN A 485 -14.53 26.11 -36.09
N GLU A 486 -13.58 25.19 -36.23
CA GLU A 486 -13.44 24.34 -37.43
C GLU A 486 -14.69 23.47 -37.64
N THR A 487 -15.21 22.86 -36.57
CA THR A 487 -16.47 22.08 -36.63
C THR A 487 -17.63 22.92 -37.15
N GLN A 488 -17.81 24.14 -36.61
CA GLN A 488 -18.88 25.05 -37.05
C GLN A 488 -18.72 25.52 -38.51
N GLN A 489 -17.48 25.71 -38.97
CA GLN A 489 -17.20 26.04 -40.38
C GLN A 489 -17.53 24.86 -41.32
N MET A 490 -17.23 23.63 -40.92
CA MET A 490 -17.57 22.44 -41.71
C MET A 490 -19.09 22.19 -41.76
N GLU A 491 -19.81 22.44 -40.67
CA GLU A 491 -21.26 22.35 -40.62
C GLU A 491 -21.96 23.40 -41.50
N SER A 492 -21.47 24.65 -41.45
CA SER A 492 -22.03 25.77 -42.23
C SER A 492 -21.74 25.69 -43.74
N SER A 493 -20.68 24.99 -44.15
CA SER A 493 -20.32 24.80 -45.56
C SER A 493 -21.06 23.65 -46.26
N GLY A 494 -21.99 22.96 -45.58
CA GLY A 494 -22.86 21.94 -46.17
C GLY A 494 -22.14 20.64 -46.60
N LEU A 495 -20.91 20.41 -46.12
CA LEU A 495 -20.12 19.20 -46.36
C LEU A 495 -20.53 18.00 -45.48
N SER A 496 -21.70 18.07 -44.84
CA SER A 496 -22.22 16.97 -44.00
C SER A 496 -22.65 15.78 -44.88
N ARG A 497 -21.77 14.79 -45.02
CA ARG A 497 -22.13 13.43 -45.42
C ARG A 497 -22.24 12.55 -44.17
N ASN A 498 -23.23 11.66 -44.20
CA ASN A 498 -23.69 10.76 -43.13
C ASN A 498 -22.67 10.48 -42.00
N PRO A 499 -22.99 10.80 -40.73
CA PRO A 499 -22.12 10.58 -39.56
C PRO A 499 -21.81 9.11 -39.20
N GLY A 500 -22.16 8.15 -40.06
CA GLY A 500 -22.17 6.72 -39.76
C GLY A 500 -21.33 5.84 -40.67
N GLU A 501 -20.59 6.39 -41.65
CA GLU A 501 -19.69 5.55 -42.46
C GLU A 501 -18.36 5.30 -41.71
N PRO A 502 -18.04 4.04 -41.36
CA PRO A 502 -16.73 3.70 -40.81
C PRO A 502 -15.63 4.04 -41.81
N ASN A 503 -14.46 4.47 -41.32
CA ASN A 503 -13.30 4.73 -42.18
C ASN A 503 -12.97 3.44 -42.96
N PRO A 504 -13.04 3.42 -44.31
CA PRO A 504 -12.81 2.20 -45.09
C PRO A 504 -11.36 1.70 -45.07
N MET A 505 -10.46 2.43 -44.40
CA MET A 505 -9.10 2.01 -44.08
C MET A 505 -8.93 1.87 -42.57
N LYS A 506 -9.51 0.84 -41.94
CA LYS A 506 -8.98 0.37 -40.66
C LYS A 506 -7.67 -0.34 -40.96
N GLN A 507 -6.55 0.34 -40.72
CA GLN A 507 -5.25 -0.33 -40.78
C GLN A 507 -5.06 -1.08 -39.47
N ASP A 508 -4.72 -2.36 -39.57
CA ASP A 508 -4.38 -3.16 -38.41
C ASP A 508 -3.19 -2.50 -37.68
N ILE A 509 -3.31 -2.32 -36.36
CA ILE A 509 -2.28 -1.74 -35.49
C ILE A 509 -0.91 -2.36 -35.78
N SER A 510 -0.85 -3.69 -35.92
CA SER A 510 0.40 -4.39 -36.20
C SER A 510 1.01 -3.97 -37.54
N THR A 511 0.19 -3.73 -38.57
CA THR A 511 0.65 -3.35 -39.90
C THR A 511 1.13 -1.89 -39.95
N PHE A 512 0.42 -1.00 -39.25
CA PHE A 512 0.81 0.41 -39.14
C PHE A 512 2.14 0.57 -38.40
N LEU A 513 2.29 -0.11 -37.25
CA LEU A 513 3.49 0.00 -36.42
C LEU A 513 4.74 -0.67 -37.04
N SER A 514 4.53 -1.69 -37.89
CA SER A 514 5.59 -2.41 -38.62
C SER A 514 6.13 -1.66 -39.84
N SER A 515 5.45 -0.61 -40.29
CA SER A 515 5.81 0.11 -41.52
C SER A 515 7.08 0.97 -41.31
N PRO A 516 8.17 0.77 -42.09
CA PRO A 516 9.44 1.49 -41.87
C PRO A 516 9.45 2.99 -42.25
N ASN A 517 8.32 3.58 -42.65
CA ASN A 517 8.29 4.91 -43.27
C ASN A 517 7.48 5.94 -42.48
N SER A 518 8.14 6.60 -41.53
CA SER A 518 7.96 8.04 -41.30
C SER A 518 9.11 8.55 -40.42
N LEU A 519 10.34 8.59 -40.97
CA LEU A 519 11.43 9.50 -40.57
C LEU A 519 12.69 9.11 -41.37
N ALA A 520 12.78 9.58 -42.62
CA ALA A 520 14.06 9.63 -43.33
C ALA A 520 14.83 10.87 -42.84
N SER A 521 16.06 10.72 -42.34
CA SER A 521 17.28 11.06 -43.08
C SER A 521 18.55 10.59 -42.35
N SER A 522 19.40 9.86 -43.09
CA SER A 522 20.90 9.87 -43.06
C SER A 522 21.60 9.35 -41.78
N THR A 523 22.55 8.41 -41.74
CA THR A 523 23.44 7.70 -42.70
C THR A 523 24.09 6.55 -41.91
N THR A 524 24.41 5.38 -42.49
CA THR A 524 25.60 4.59 -42.08
C THR A 524 25.98 3.48 -43.08
N MET A 525 27.29 3.28 -43.21
CA MET A 525 27.99 2.35 -44.12
C MET A 525 28.25 0.96 -43.49
N HIS A 526 28.43 -0.03 -44.38
CA HIS A 526 28.87 -1.43 -44.23
C HIS A 526 30.02 -1.70 -43.23
N GLY A 527 30.27 -2.90 -42.68
CA GLY A 527 29.70 -4.25 -42.85
C GLY A 527 30.54 -5.37 -42.18
N ARG A 528 30.06 -6.62 -42.33
CA ARG A 528 30.70 -7.98 -42.30
C ARG A 528 31.47 -8.54 -41.06
N SER A 529 31.03 -9.75 -40.64
CA SER A 529 31.68 -10.84 -39.86
C SER A 529 32.53 -11.79 -40.79
N PRO A 530 32.98 -13.04 -40.46
CA PRO A 530 32.83 -13.91 -39.23
C PRO A 530 34.00 -14.91 -38.86
N GLY A 531 33.79 -15.70 -37.77
CA GLY A 531 34.18 -17.14 -37.60
C GLY A 531 35.19 -17.48 -36.48
N SER A 532 35.38 -18.70 -35.95
CA SER A 532 34.59 -19.92 -35.57
C SER A 532 35.57 -20.96 -34.93
N LEU A 533 35.05 -21.96 -34.18
CA LEU A 533 35.65 -23.28 -33.75
C LEU A 533 36.65 -23.29 -32.55
N ASN A 534 36.78 -24.28 -31.65
CA ASN A 534 36.49 -25.73 -31.64
C ASN A 534 36.55 -26.40 -30.22
N GLN A 535 36.27 -27.71 -30.14
CA GLN A 535 35.87 -28.61 -29.03
C GLN A 535 36.93 -29.55 -28.34
N LEU A 536 36.61 -30.03 -27.10
CA LEU A 536 36.74 -31.40 -26.47
C LEU A 536 38.13 -32.04 -26.07
N PRO A 537 38.27 -33.22 -25.35
CA PRO A 537 37.45 -33.97 -24.33
C PRO A 537 38.20 -34.78 -23.18
N HIS A 538 37.41 -35.32 -22.20
CA HIS A 538 37.42 -36.59 -21.38
C HIS A 538 38.63 -37.33 -20.74
N GLY A 539 38.38 -37.91 -19.53
CA GLY A 539 38.99 -39.16 -19.01
C GLY A 539 38.53 -39.63 -17.59
N ARG A 540 38.11 -40.91 -17.43
CA ARG A 540 37.69 -41.61 -16.18
C ARG A 540 38.87 -42.30 -15.46
N PHE A 541 38.78 -42.58 -14.14
CA PHE A 541 39.13 -43.89 -13.51
C PHE A 541 38.72 -43.98 -12.02
N SER A 542 38.46 -45.21 -11.56
CA SER A 542 37.94 -45.66 -10.25
C SER A 542 39.03 -46.24 -9.34
N HIS A 543 38.89 -46.18 -8.00
CA HIS A 543 39.37 -47.22 -7.08
C HIS A 543 38.76 -47.13 -5.65
N GLU A 544 38.37 -48.29 -5.11
CA GLU A 544 37.93 -48.53 -3.72
C GLU A 544 39.10 -48.58 -2.72
N THR A 545 38.88 -48.21 -1.45
CA THR A 545 39.44 -48.94 -0.28
C THR A 545 38.75 -48.55 1.05
N ARG A 546 38.47 -49.57 1.87
CA ARG A 546 37.86 -49.51 3.22
C ARG A 546 38.90 -49.20 4.31
N SER A 547 38.50 -48.40 5.32
CA SER A 547 38.89 -48.53 6.74
C SER A 547 37.98 -47.56 7.55
N GLY A 548 37.07 -48.00 8.41
CA GLY A 548 37.35 -48.37 9.81
C GLY A 548 36.70 -47.36 10.76
N VAL A 549 35.37 -47.47 10.96
CA VAL A 549 34.55 -46.52 11.75
C VAL A 549 34.63 -46.84 13.25
N MET A 550 35.02 -45.85 14.07
CA MET A 550 34.73 -45.85 15.50
C MET A 550 33.23 -45.62 15.70
N MET A 551 32.52 -46.59 16.27
CA MET A 551 31.09 -46.43 16.61
C MET A 551 30.93 -45.45 17.76
N VAL A 552 30.52 -44.22 17.41
CA VAL A 552 29.86 -43.29 18.33
C VAL A 552 28.44 -43.82 18.56
N PRO A 553 27.90 -43.81 19.79
CA PRO A 553 26.57 -44.36 20.05
C PRO A 553 25.52 -43.67 19.18
N GLU A 554 24.73 -44.46 18.45
CA GLU A 554 23.69 -43.96 17.55
C GLU A 554 22.60 -43.25 18.37
N ILE A 555 22.63 -41.91 18.36
CA ILE A 555 21.65 -41.07 19.02
C ILE A 555 20.43 -40.99 18.10
N LYS A 556 19.30 -41.50 18.56
CA LYS A 556 18.05 -41.40 17.80
C LYS A 556 17.69 -39.93 17.58
N PRO A 557 17.55 -39.44 16.33
CA PRO A 557 17.24 -38.04 16.05
C PRO A 557 15.84 -37.70 16.55
N VAL A 558 15.69 -36.52 17.18
CA VAL A 558 14.38 -35.96 17.53
C VAL A 558 13.89 -35.11 16.37
N THR A 559 12.76 -35.49 15.77
CA THR A 559 12.21 -34.86 14.56
C THR A 559 11.28 -33.68 14.89
N CYS A 560 11.00 -32.82 13.90
CA CYS A 560 10.00 -31.75 14.05
C CYS A 560 8.63 -32.30 14.48
N ARG A 561 8.19 -33.42 13.91
CA ARG A 561 6.92 -34.07 14.28
C ARG A 561 6.85 -34.47 15.76
N GLU A 562 7.93 -34.98 16.31
CA GLU A 562 7.99 -35.35 17.73
C GLU A 562 7.93 -34.10 18.63
N VAL A 563 8.62 -33.02 18.25
CA VAL A 563 8.53 -31.73 18.96
C VAL A 563 7.13 -31.12 18.85
N TYR A 564 6.52 -31.16 17.67
CA TYR A 564 5.17 -30.66 17.43
C TYR A 564 4.16 -31.32 18.38
N ARG A 565 4.24 -32.65 18.54
CA ARG A 565 3.42 -33.39 19.52
C ARG A 565 3.65 -32.94 20.97
N MET A 566 4.88 -32.56 21.32
CA MET A 566 5.18 -31.97 22.65
C MET A 566 4.48 -30.61 22.81
N LEU A 567 4.49 -29.77 21.77
CA LEU A 567 3.82 -28.46 21.76
C LEU A 567 2.30 -28.59 21.87
N GLU A 568 1.70 -29.54 21.13
CA GLU A 568 0.25 -29.79 21.20
C GLU A 568 -0.20 -30.30 22.57
N ARG A 569 0.56 -31.20 23.20
CA ARG A 569 0.26 -31.72 24.54
C ARG A 569 0.24 -30.60 25.58
N ARG A 570 1.16 -29.64 25.48
CA ARG A 570 1.21 -28.45 26.34
C ARG A 570 -0.01 -27.56 26.15
N ASN A 571 -0.41 -27.30 24.91
CA ASN A 571 -1.59 -26.46 24.63
C ASN A 571 -2.88 -27.05 25.24
N ARG A 572 -2.96 -28.38 25.43
CA ARG A 572 -4.08 -29.06 26.11
C ARG A 572 -3.99 -29.05 27.65
N GLN A 573 -2.81 -28.80 28.22
CA GLN A 573 -2.53 -28.86 29.68
C GLN A 573 -2.54 -27.48 30.39
N PHE A 574 -3.03 -26.42 29.75
CA PHE A 574 -3.03 -25.03 30.25
C PHE A 574 -3.77 -24.76 31.59
N PHE A 575 -4.19 -25.79 32.32
CA PHE A 575 -4.76 -25.71 33.67
C PHE A 575 -3.78 -26.07 34.81
N ALA A 576 -2.48 -26.28 34.58
CA ALA A 576 -1.51 -26.50 35.67
C ALA A 576 -0.19 -25.72 35.50
N MET A 577 0.25 -25.09 36.60
CA MET A 577 1.35 -24.12 36.70
C MET A 577 2.75 -24.64 36.31
N GLY A 578 3.54 -23.73 35.71
CA GLY A 578 4.99 -23.52 35.95
C GLY A 578 5.96 -24.70 35.79
N SER A 579 6.42 -24.99 34.57
CA SER A 579 7.64 -25.76 34.32
C SER A 579 8.34 -25.32 33.03
N THR A 580 9.67 -25.30 33.02
CA THR A 580 10.51 -25.05 31.84
C THR A 580 10.27 -26.13 30.78
N SER A 581 9.80 -25.69 29.60
CA SER A 581 9.32 -26.51 28.47
C SER A 581 10.25 -27.69 28.13
N GLU A 582 9.76 -28.93 28.15
CA GLU A 582 10.49 -30.13 27.67
C GLU A 582 11.02 -29.96 26.24
N ALA A 583 10.29 -29.25 25.38
CA ALA A 583 10.76 -28.89 24.04
C ALA A 583 12.07 -28.06 24.03
N LEU A 584 12.41 -27.32 25.09
CA LEU A 584 13.69 -26.60 25.19
C LEU A 584 14.84 -27.50 25.70
N LYS A 585 14.54 -28.72 26.16
CA LYS A 585 15.53 -29.70 26.65
C LYS A 585 15.99 -30.67 25.56
N VAL A 586 15.47 -30.53 24.33
CA VAL A 586 15.93 -31.31 23.18
C VAL A 586 17.41 -31.00 22.95
N ARG A 587 18.24 -32.04 22.86
CA ARG A 587 19.69 -31.92 22.69
C ARG A 587 20.01 -31.09 21.44
N GLY A 588 21.06 -30.27 21.51
CA GLY A 588 21.49 -29.41 20.40
C GLY A 588 20.69 -28.12 20.24
N ILE A 589 19.44 -28.03 20.72
CA ILE A 589 18.61 -26.82 20.55
C ILE A 589 19.20 -25.57 21.22
N SER A 590 19.70 -25.68 22.45
CA SER A 590 20.26 -24.49 23.14
C SER A 590 21.50 -23.94 22.44
N GLU A 591 22.34 -24.83 21.90
CA GLU A 591 23.52 -24.47 21.13
C GLU A 591 23.13 -23.87 19.76
N ALA A 592 22.18 -24.50 19.07
CA ALA A 592 21.62 -23.99 17.81
C ALA A 592 21.05 -22.58 17.98
N LEU A 593 20.24 -22.36 19.02
CA LEU A 593 19.67 -21.05 19.31
C LEU A 593 20.74 -20.01 19.66
N SER A 594 21.79 -20.40 20.39
CA SER A 594 22.91 -19.50 20.70
C SER A 594 23.62 -19.02 19.43
N GLN A 595 23.82 -19.90 18.44
CA GLN A 595 24.47 -19.54 17.18
C GLN A 595 23.55 -18.69 16.28
N ILE A 596 22.24 -18.97 16.26
CA ILE A 596 21.26 -18.15 15.54
C ILE A 596 21.13 -16.75 16.17
N SER A 597 21.37 -16.61 17.46
CA SER A 597 21.30 -15.32 18.18
C SER A 597 22.65 -14.60 18.33
N GLU A 598 23.73 -15.18 17.81
CA GLU A 598 25.03 -14.52 17.69
C GLU A 598 24.89 -13.37 16.66
N VAL A 599 25.20 -12.12 17.03
CA VAL A 599 25.00 -10.86 16.25
C VAL A 599 23.61 -10.19 16.40
N ASP A 600 23.15 -9.96 17.64
CA ASP A 600 21.90 -9.23 17.97
C ASP A 600 20.58 -9.85 17.43
N GLY A 601 20.65 -11.09 16.95
CA GLY A 601 19.52 -11.83 16.37
C GLY A 601 19.61 -11.96 14.85
N ARG A 602 18.67 -12.72 14.28
CA ARG A 602 18.56 -12.96 12.84
C ARG A 602 17.11 -12.82 12.40
N GLU A 603 16.85 -12.08 11.33
CA GLU A 603 15.51 -12.06 10.72
C GLU A 603 15.19 -13.45 10.16
N GLN A 604 14.00 -13.98 10.45
CA GLN A 604 13.63 -15.35 10.10
C GLN A 604 12.53 -15.33 9.04
N LEU A 605 12.84 -15.87 7.86
CA LEU A 605 11.96 -15.90 6.71
C LEU A 605 11.66 -17.35 6.33
N ILE A 606 10.38 -17.69 6.14
CA ILE A 606 9.91 -19.02 5.75
C ILE A 606 9.26 -18.91 4.38
N LEU A 607 9.78 -19.64 3.39
CA LEU A 607 9.19 -19.78 2.06
C LEU A 607 8.60 -21.19 1.92
N ILE A 608 7.32 -21.27 1.55
CA ILE A 608 6.62 -22.53 1.32
C ILE A 608 6.36 -22.71 -0.17
N ASP A 609 6.85 -23.82 -0.72
CA ASP A 609 6.35 -24.35 -1.98
C ASP A 609 4.94 -24.92 -1.77
N ASP A 610 3.94 -24.19 -2.25
CA ASP A 610 2.52 -24.50 -2.10
C ASP A 610 1.87 -25.01 -3.41
N PHE A 611 2.68 -25.58 -4.31
CA PHE A 611 2.21 -26.16 -5.56
C PHE A 611 1.81 -27.64 -5.43
N THR A 612 1.33 -28.21 -6.53
CA THR A 612 0.60 -29.49 -6.55
C THR A 612 1.36 -30.66 -5.93
N SER A 613 2.68 -30.75 -6.17
CA SER A 613 3.51 -31.86 -5.67
C SER A 613 3.63 -31.85 -4.14
N MET A 614 3.55 -30.67 -3.53
CA MET A 614 3.63 -30.47 -2.08
C MET A 614 2.31 -30.71 -1.34
N ARG A 615 1.17 -30.86 -2.05
CA ARG A 615 -0.17 -30.99 -1.44
C ARG A 615 -0.29 -32.20 -0.50
N ALA A 616 0.37 -33.32 -0.83
CA ALA A 616 0.41 -34.51 0.03
C ALA A 616 1.27 -34.34 1.29
N HIS A 617 2.10 -33.30 1.33
CA HIS A 617 3.01 -33.00 2.43
C HIS A 617 2.54 -31.85 3.32
N LYS A 618 1.38 -31.23 3.02
CA LYS A 618 0.87 -30.04 3.71
C LYS A 618 0.86 -30.15 5.23
N ASP A 619 0.40 -31.27 5.78
CA ASP A 619 0.38 -31.47 7.24
C ASP A 619 1.80 -31.47 7.84
N ASN A 620 2.75 -32.13 7.17
CA ASN A 620 4.14 -32.14 7.61
C ASN A 620 4.80 -30.76 7.46
N VAL A 621 4.43 -29.99 6.43
CA VAL A 621 4.88 -28.60 6.21
C VAL A 621 4.39 -27.71 7.35
N GLU A 622 3.10 -27.82 7.70
CA GLU A 622 2.50 -27.12 8.84
C GLU A 622 3.21 -27.45 10.16
N GLU A 623 3.40 -28.75 10.46
CA GLU A 623 4.08 -29.22 11.66
C GLU A 623 5.52 -28.66 11.74
N THR A 624 6.25 -28.75 10.63
CA THR A 624 7.66 -28.36 10.53
C THR A 624 7.84 -26.85 10.66
N ALA A 625 7.05 -26.06 9.93
CA ALA A 625 7.09 -24.60 10.00
C ALA A 625 6.76 -24.12 11.42
N ARG A 626 5.74 -24.71 12.08
CA ARG A 626 5.41 -24.36 13.47
C ARG A 626 6.57 -24.62 14.42
N VAL A 627 7.28 -25.74 14.26
CA VAL A 627 8.39 -26.11 15.15
C VAL A 627 9.58 -25.19 14.94
N ILE A 628 9.95 -24.90 13.69
CA ILE A 628 11.01 -23.94 13.37
C ILE A 628 10.67 -22.60 14.02
N SER A 629 9.50 -22.06 13.70
CA SER A 629 9.02 -20.80 14.26
C SER A 629 8.93 -20.77 15.79
N TYR A 630 8.69 -21.91 16.45
CA TYR A 630 8.63 -21.96 17.91
C TYR A 630 9.99 -21.66 18.54
N TYR A 631 11.06 -22.17 17.91
CA TYR A 631 12.43 -22.00 18.38
C TYR A 631 13.01 -20.65 17.94
N VAL A 632 12.91 -20.30 16.66
CA VAL A 632 13.64 -19.16 16.09
C VAL A 632 13.02 -17.80 16.40
N LYS A 633 11.73 -17.72 16.76
CA LYS A 633 11.04 -16.45 17.08
C LYS A 633 11.70 -15.60 18.17
N ARG A 634 12.55 -16.21 19.02
CA ARG A 634 13.26 -15.49 20.09
C ARG A 634 14.54 -14.82 19.61
N ALA A 635 15.07 -15.29 18.49
CA ALA A 635 16.23 -14.71 17.84
C ALA A 635 15.83 -13.70 16.76
N ASP A 636 14.53 -13.56 16.46
CA ASP A 636 14.04 -12.61 15.46
C ASP A 636 13.69 -11.24 16.09
N PRO A 637 14.37 -10.15 15.69
CA PRO A 637 14.09 -8.81 16.21
C PRO A 637 12.82 -8.17 15.62
N ASN A 638 12.35 -8.62 14.44
CA ASN A 638 11.37 -7.93 13.60
C ASN A 638 10.12 -8.77 13.25
N ASN A 639 9.84 -9.82 14.04
CA ASN A 639 8.84 -10.86 13.76
C ASN A 639 9.15 -11.69 12.51
N MET A 640 8.79 -12.97 12.57
CA MET A 640 9.09 -13.91 11.48
C MET A 640 8.24 -13.59 10.24
N GLU A 641 8.81 -13.78 9.06
CA GLU A 641 8.14 -13.57 7.78
C GLU A 641 7.79 -14.92 7.15
N LEU A 642 6.59 -15.03 6.58
CA LEU A 642 6.11 -16.22 5.88
C LEU A 642 5.67 -15.85 4.46
N TYR A 643 6.08 -16.66 3.49
CA TYR A 643 5.79 -16.51 2.06
C TYR A 643 5.29 -17.82 1.47
N PHE A 644 4.42 -17.71 0.48
CA PHE A 644 4.01 -18.83 -0.37
C PHE A 644 4.52 -18.59 -1.80
N ALA A 645 5.09 -19.62 -2.43
CA ALA A 645 5.69 -19.50 -3.75
C ALA A 645 4.66 -19.07 -4.81
N SER A 646 3.41 -19.49 -4.69
CA SER A 646 2.33 -19.09 -5.59
C SER A 646 2.00 -17.59 -5.55
N ASN A 647 2.38 -16.89 -4.48
CA ASN A 647 2.14 -15.46 -4.30
C ASN A 647 3.28 -14.79 -3.52
N ILE A 648 4.46 -14.81 -4.12
CA ILE A 648 5.70 -14.31 -3.51
C ILE A 648 5.66 -12.81 -3.15
N SER A 649 4.76 -12.04 -3.76
CA SER A 649 4.58 -10.60 -3.48
C SER A 649 3.83 -10.33 -2.17
N VAL A 650 3.17 -11.34 -1.58
CA VAL A 650 2.45 -11.20 -0.31
C VAL A 650 3.28 -11.78 0.82
N LYS A 651 3.64 -10.92 1.77
CA LYS A 651 4.38 -11.26 2.98
C LYS A 651 3.44 -11.35 4.19
N TYR A 652 3.53 -12.44 4.95
CA TYR A 652 2.80 -12.61 6.20
C TYR A 652 3.73 -12.40 7.39
N GLN A 653 3.51 -11.35 8.18
CA GLN A 653 4.25 -11.13 9.42
C GLN A 653 3.65 -11.96 10.58
N CYS A 654 4.50 -12.78 11.19
CA CYS A 654 4.11 -13.81 12.13
C CYS A 654 4.75 -13.61 13.50
N LYS A 655 3.96 -13.10 14.45
CA LYS A 655 4.42 -12.84 15.83
C LYS A 655 4.74 -14.11 16.64
N ASN A 656 4.15 -15.25 16.28
CA ASN A 656 4.36 -16.51 17.00
C ASN A 656 4.10 -17.72 16.10
N SER A 657 4.58 -18.89 16.54
CA SER A 657 4.51 -20.13 15.78
C SER A 657 3.09 -20.68 15.56
N SER A 658 2.14 -20.38 16.44
CA SER A 658 0.73 -20.75 16.22
C SER A 658 0.09 -19.90 15.11
N HIS A 659 0.57 -18.67 14.90
CA HIS A 659 0.11 -17.83 13.79
C HIS A 659 0.59 -18.38 12.45
N VAL A 660 1.86 -18.77 12.35
CA VAL A 660 2.44 -19.44 11.17
C VAL A 660 1.62 -20.68 10.81
N GLU A 661 1.39 -21.56 11.79
CA GLU A 661 0.55 -22.74 11.62
C GLU A 661 -0.85 -22.40 11.11
N SER A 662 -1.53 -21.44 11.73
CA SER A 662 -2.89 -21.07 11.33
C SER A 662 -2.97 -20.52 9.91
N ILE A 663 -1.93 -19.83 9.43
CA ILE A 663 -1.87 -19.31 8.06
C ILE A 663 -1.74 -20.49 7.09
N ILE A 664 -0.77 -21.38 7.31
CA ILE A 664 -0.51 -22.55 6.46
C ILE A 664 -1.73 -23.47 6.40
N ARG A 665 -2.37 -23.71 7.55
CA ARG A 665 -3.56 -24.57 7.64
C ARG A 665 -4.71 -24.07 6.77
N LYS A 666 -4.95 -22.75 6.78
CA LYS A 666 -6.04 -22.08 6.04
C LYS A 666 -5.71 -21.85 4.57
N HIS A 667 -4.42 -21.85 4.21
CA HIS A 667 -3.98 -21.62 2.84
C HIS A 667 -4.25 -22.84 1.95
N GLU A 668 -4.82 -22.64 0.76
CA GLU A 668 -5.05 -23.72 -0.21
C GLU A 668 -3.87 -23.82 -1.17
N PHE A 669 -3.33 -25.03 -1.34
CA PHE A 669 -2.21 -25.27 -2.26
C PHE A 669 -2.72 -25.28 -3.69
N VAL A 670 -1.99 -24.59 -4.57
CA VAL A 670 -2.43 -24.28 -5.94
C VAL A 670 -2.03 -25.38 -6.93
N ASP A 671 -2.71 -25.38 -8.08
CA ASP A 671 -2.33 -26.24 -9.19
C ASP A 671 -1.15 -25.65 -9.98
N GLY A 672 -0.25 -26.49 -10.50
CA GLY A 672 0.90 -26.07 -11.30
C GLY A 672 2.25 -26.55 -10.74
N LYS A 673 3.32 -25.89 -11.15
CA LYS A 673 4.70 -26.15 -10.69
C LYS A 673 5.30 -24.88 -10.13
N CYS A 674 6.19 -25.02 -9.15
CA CYS A 674 6.88 -23.90 -8.54
C CYS A 674 8.01 -23.38 -9.47
N ALA A 675 8.03 -22.07 -9.71
CA ALA A 675 9.17 -21.35 -10.28
C ALA A 675 10.09 -20.86 -9.14
N MET A 676 10.78 -21.80 -8.49
CA MET A 676 11.50 -21.55 -7.25
C MET A 676 12.65 -20.56 -7.43
N GLY A 677 13.36 -20.60 -8.56
CA GLY A 677 14.45 -19.65 -8.85
C GLY A 677 13.98 -18.20 -8.87
N SER A 678 12.86 -17.90 -9.55
CA SER A 678 12.27 -16.56 -9.53
C SER A 678 11.80 -16.15 -8.14
N CYS A 679 11.16 -17.06 -7.39
CA CYS A 679 10.69 -16.78 -6.03
C CYS A 679 11.85 -16.45 -5.08
N LEU A 680 12.91 -17.26 -5.10
CA LEU A 680 14.07 -17.07 -4.26
C LEU A 680 14.87 -15.83 -4.68
N ALA A 681 14.96 -15.53 -5.98
CA ALA A 681 15.58 -14.30 -6.46
C ALA A 681 14.84 -13.04 -5.96
N SER A 682 13.50 -13.05 -5.97
CA SER A 682 12.68 -11.97 -5.38
C SER A 682 12.94 -11.80 -3.88
N ILE A 683 12.98 -12.90 -3.12
CA ILE A 683 13.31 -12.86 -1.69
C ILE A 683 14.73 -12.34 -1.46
N LEU A 684 15.72 -12.84 -2.19
CA LEU A 684 17.12 -12.45 -2.01
C LEU A 684 17.35 -10.96 -2.36
N ASN A 685 16.63 -10.41 -3.33
CA ASN A 685 16.65 -8.98 -3.62
C ASN A 685 16.10 -8.15 -2.45
N HIS A 686 14.97 -8.57 -1.86
CA HIS A 686 14.40 -7.93 -0.66
C HIS A 686 15.34 -8.03 0.53
N VAL A 687 15.94 -9.21 0.74
CA VAL A 687 16.93 -9.45 1.80
C VAL A 687 18.17 -8.56 1.63
N TRP A 688 18.63 -8.31 0.41
CA TRP A 688 19.72 -7.36 0.19
C TRP A 688 19.33 -5.96 0.67
N VAL A 689 18.18 -5.44 0.23
CA VAL A 689 17.70 -4.12 0.68
C VAL A 689 17.61 -4.04 2.22
N SER A 690 17.16 -5.12 2.88
CA SER A 690 17.17 -5.20 4.36
C SER A 690 18.60 -5.19 4.93
N LEU A 691 19.53 -5.97 4.37
CA LEU A 691 20.91 -6.04 4.86
C LEU A 691 21.67 -4.71 4.75
N GLU A 692 21.39 -3.93 3.71
CA GLU A 692 21.92 -2.58 3.49
C GLU A 692 21.43 -1.59 4.57
N SER A 693 20.18 -1.73 5.00
CA SER A 693 19.48 -0.78 5.88
C SER A 693 19.53 -1.16 7.38
N SER A 694 19.20 -2.40 7.72
CA SER A 694 19.06 -2.90 9.11
C SER A 694 20.35 -3.51 9.66
N LYS A 695 21.28 -3.90 8.78
CA LYS A 695 22.51 -4.66 9.09
C LYS A 695 22.26 -6.01 9.81
N SER A 696 21.03 -6.47 9.96
CA SER A 696 20.72 -7.72 10.68
C SER A 696 20.90 -8.94 9.76
N PRO A 697 21.57 -10.02 10.18
CA PRO A 697 21.66 -11.22 9.36
C PRO A 697 20.29 -11.91 9.19
N VAL A 698 20.11 -12.65 8.09
CA VAL A 698 18.84 -13.26 7.70
C VAL A 698 18.98 -14.79 7.56
N SER A 699 17.99 -15.51 8.06
CA SER A 699 17.83 -16.96 7.90
C SER A 699 16.58 -17.24 7.04
N ILE A 700 16.76 -17.91 5.90
CA ILE A 700 15.69 -18.25 4.96
C ILE A 700 15.47 -19.76 5.00
N TYR A 701 14.32 -20.22 5.48
CA TYR A 701 13.91 -21.63 5.45
C TYR A 701 12.97 -21.88 4.27
N VAL A 702 13.38 -22.73 3.34
CA VAL A 702 12.61 -23.10 2.15
C VAL A 702 12.03 -24.49 2.32
N LEU A 703 10.72 -24.61 2.45
CA LEU A 703 10.01 -25.88 2.60
C LEU A 703 9.51 -26.35 1.23
N THR A 704 10.06 -27.45 0.72
CA THR A 704 9.93 -27.85 -0.68
C THR A 704 10.21 -29.34 -0.89
N ASP A 705 9.71 -29.93 -1.98
CA ASP A 705 10.08 -31.29 -2.41
C ASP A 705 11.12 -31.30 -3.54
N GLY A 706 11.51 -30.12 -4.05
CA GLY A 706 12.45 -29.95 -5.17
C GLY A 706 11.84 -30.20 -6.55
N VAL A 707 10.52 -30.41 -6.65
CA VAL A 707 9.80 -30.71 -7.91
C VAL A 707 9.31 -29.41 -8.56
N TRP A 708 10.26 -28.65 -9.10
CA TRP A 708 10.04 -27.35 -9.74
C TRP A 708 9.91 -27.44 -11.26
N GLU A 709 9.64 -26.29 -11.90
CA GLU A 709 9.63 -26.14 -13.36
C GLU A 709 10.93 -26.62 -14.03
N ALA A 710 10.83 -27.01 -15.31
CA ALA A 710 11.91 -27.70 -16.02
C ALA A 710 13.02 -26.75 -16.53
N GLU A 711 12.74 -25.44 -16.62
CA GLU A 711 13.66 -24.40 -17.08
C GLU A 711 14.27 -23.59 -15.92
N ASP A 712 14.12 -24.06 -14.68
CA ASP A 712 14.55 -23.34 -13.47
C ASP A 712 16.05 -23.53 -13.17
N ASP A 713 16.90 -23.20 -14.15
CA ASP A 713 18.38 -23.14 -13.98
C ASP A 713 18.82 -21.84 -13.26
N GLU A 714 17.88 -20.96 -12.95
CA GLU A 714 18.13 -19.65 -12.33
C GLU A 714 18.34 -19.71 -10.81
N ILE A 715 17.85 -20.74 -10.13
CA ILE A 715 17.99 -20.85 -8.66
C ILE A 715 19.46 -20.90 -8.22
N GLY A 716 20.28 -21.72 -8.89
CA GLY A 716 21.71 -21.79 -8.64
C GLY A 716 22.40 -20.45 -8.89
N PHE A 717 22.01 -19.77 -9.96
CA PHE A 717 22.52 -18.44 -10.31
C PHE A 717 22.14 -17.36 -9.29
N ALA A 718 20.90 -17.34 -8.80
CA ALA A 718 20.42 -16.36 -7.83
C ALA A 718 21.14 -16.49 -6.47
N ILE A 719 21.34 -17.74 -6.02
CA ILE A 719 22.12 -18.05 -4.82
C ILE A 719 23.58 -17.66 -5.03
N ALA A 720 24.21 -18.09 -6.12
CA ALA A 720 25.61 -17.80 -6.41
C ALA A 720 25.88 -16.29 -6.53
N LYS A 721 25.00 -15.53 -7.19
CA LYS A 721 25.08 -14.07 -7.28
C LYS A 721 25.04 -13.41 -5.90
N SER A 722 24.24 -13.94 -4.99
CA SER A 722 24.12 -13.41 -3.61
C SER A 722 25.35 -13.75 -2.78
N ALA A 723 25.88 -14.97 -2.90
CA ALA A 723 27.13 -15.39 -2.27
C ALA A 723 28.33 -14.57 -2.76
N GLN A 724 28.44 -14.32 -4.08
CA GLN A 724 29.49 -13.48 -4.67
C GLN A 724 29.42 -12.04 -4.15
N LYS A 725 28.22 -11.46 -4.06
CA LYS A 725 28.06 -10.10 -3.49
C LYS A 725 28.49 -10.04 -2.01
N LEU A 726 28.21 -11.07 -1.22
CA LEU A 726 28.68 -11.14 0.17
C LEU A 726 30.21 -11.23 0.25
N GLU A 727 30.82 -11.98 -0.69
CA GLU A 727 32.27 -12.10 -0.82
C GLU A 727 32.92 -10.78 -1.23
N GLU A 728 32.40 -10.10 -2.27
CA GLU A 728 32.88 -8.80 -2.75
C GLU A 728 32.77 -7.72 -1.65
N SER A 729 31.76 -7.83 -0.79
CA SER A 729 31.55 -6.91 0.33
C SER A 729 32.43 -7.24 1.55
N ASN A 730 33.21 -8.33 1.52
CA ASN A 730 34.09 -8.80 2.60
C ASN A 730 33.36 -8.98 3.96
N ILE A 731 32.11 -9.44 3.91
CA ILE A 731 31.24 -9.59 5.09
C ILE A 731 31.36 -11.01 5.65
N PHE A 732 31.85 -11.17 6.88
CA PHE A 732 32.02 -12.47 7.53
C PHE A 732 31.69 -12.43 9.04
N PRO A 733 31.00 -13.43 9.62
CA PRO A 733 30.38 -14.62 8.98
C PRO A 733 29.25 -14.26 8.00
N PRO A 734 28.81 -15.20 7.12
CA PRO A 734 27.77 -14.91 6.13
C PRO A 734 26.50 -14.39 6.80
N ARG A 735 26.03 -13.24 6.29
CA ARG A 735 24.82 -12.60 6.78
C ARG A 735 23.53 -13.18 6.21
N ILE A 736 23.63 -14.09 5.24
CA ILE A 736 22.50 -14.83 4.68
C ILE A 736 22.75 -16.32 4.93
N MET A 737 21.75 -17.02 5.46
CA MET A 737 21.67 -18.49 5.48
C MET A 737 20.41 -18.91 4.71
N ILE A 738 20.53 -19.93 3.87
CA ILE A 738 19.42 -20.57 3.15
C ILE A 738 19.38 -22.04 3.56
N GLN A 739 18.32 -22.45 4.24
CA GLN A 739 18.06 -23.84 4.62
C GLN A 739 16.95 -24.41 3.73
N PHE A 740 17.28 -25.37 2.87
CA PHE A 740 16.27 -26.19 2.23
C PHE A 740 15.83 -27.32 3.16
N ILE A 741 14.51 -27.46 3.31
CA ILE A 741 13.88 -28.53 4.06
C ILE A 741 13.07 -29.37 3.08
N ARG A 742 13.59 -30.56 2.83
CA ARG A 742 13.07 -31.47 1.81
C ARG A 742 11.89 -32.28 2.34
N PHE A 743 10.81 -32.28 1.57
CA PHE A 743 9.65 -33.15 1.74
C PHE A 743 9.57 -34.16 0.60
N GLY A 744 9.05 -35.36 0.88
CA GLY A 744 8.93 -36.40 -0.15
C GLY A 744 10.26 -37.05 -0.53
N GLN A 745 10.23 -37.95 -1.52
CA GLN A 745 11.40 -38.74 -1.95
C GLN A 745 11.55 -38.75 -3.48
N ASP A 746 11.10 -37.68 -4.16
CA ASP A 746 11.25 -37.57 -5.61
C ASP A 746 12.75 -37.56 -6.00
N PRO A 747 13.21 -38.50 -6.85
CA PRO A 747 14.63 -38.60 -7.19
C PRO A 747 15.20 -37.38 -7.91
N ASN A 748 14.38 -36.60 -8.63
CA ASN A 748 14.82 -35.38 -9.28
C ASN A 748 14.90 -34.22 -8.28
N GLY A 749 13.92 -34.10 -7.39
CA GLY A 749 13.95 -33.13 -6.29
C GLY A 749 15.14 -33.33 -5.36
N ILE A 750 15.42 -34.57 -4.96
CA ILE A 750 16.62 -34.93 -4.17
C ILE A 750 17.89 -34.51 -4.89
N ARG A 751 18.00 -34.82 -6.19
CA ARG A 751 19.21 -34.50 -6.97
C ARG A 751 19.41 -33.00 -7.08
N ARG A 752 18.35 -32.23 -7.35
CA ARG A 752 18.42 -30.76 -7.45
C ARG A 752 18.89 -30.13 -6.15
N LEU A 753 18.25 -30.49 -5.03
CA LEU A 753 18.62 -29.94 -3.72
C LEU A 753 20.05 -30.32 -3.34
N LYS A 754 20.48 -31.55 -3.64
CA LYS A 754 21.86 -31.99 -3.43
C LYS A 754 22.88 -31.16 -4.23
N VAL A 755 22.58 -30.82 -5.48
CA VAL A 755 23.44 -29.96 -6.31
C VAL A 755 23.56 -28.55 -5.72
N LEU A 756 22.48 -28.00 -5.16
CA LEU A 756 22.49 -26.68 -4.53
C LEU A 756 23.28 -26.64 -3.22
N ASP A 757 23.31 -27.77 -2.51
CA ASP A 757 24.02 -27.98 -1.25
C ASP A 757 25.51 -28.25 -1.49
N ASP A 758 25.83 -29.31 -2.24
CA ASP A 758 27.20 -29.83 -2.35
C ASP A 758 28.03 -29.18 -3.47
N ASP A 759 27.40 -28.85 -4.61
CA ASP A 759 28.12 -28.58 -5.87
C ASP A 759 28.16 -27.08 -6.22
N LEU A 760 27.35 -26.23 -5.57
CA LEU A 760 27.17 -24.82 -5.95
C LEU A 760 28.44 -23.98 -5.80
N VAL A 761 29.24 -24.27 -4.76
CA VAL A 761 30.54 -23.62 -4.50
C VAL A 761 31.51 -23.91 -5.65
N GLU A 762 31.58 -25.16 -6.12
CA GLU A 762 32.47 -25.56 -7.21
C GLU A 762 31.96 -25.06 -8.57
N LEU A 763 30.66 -25.17 -8.84
CA LEU A 763 30.04 -24.78 -10.12
C LEU A 763 30.21 -23.28 -10.43
N TYR A 764 30.19 -22.42 -9.41
CA TYR A 764 30.31 -20.97 -9.56
C TYR A 764 31.63 -20.39 -9.04
N ASN A 765 32.61 -21.25 -8.72
CA ASN A 765 33.95 -20.86 -8.23
C ASN A 765 33.90 -19.91 -7.03
N LEU A 766 33.00 -20.18 -6.07
CA LEU A 766 32.86 -19.41 -4.84
C LEU A 766 34.01 -19.76 -3.91
N ARG A 767 34.80 -18.79 -3.43
CA ARG A 767 36.09 -19.14 -2.80
C ARG A 767 35.94 -19.89 -1.48
N LYS A 768 34.94 -19.53 -0.63
CA LYS A 768 34.64 -20.15 0.70
C LYS A 768 33.22 -19.88 1.27
N TYR A 769 32.32 -19.20 0.56
CA TYR A 769 31.01 -18.82 1.08
C TYR A 769 29.97 -19.89 0.76
N ASP A 770 29.85 -20.89 1.64
CA ASP A 770 28.73 -21.80 1.63
C ASP A 770 27.60 -21.22 2.49
N ILE A 771 26.50 -20.86 1.84
CA ILE A 771 25.33 -20.25 2.48
C ILE A 771 24.09 -21.14 2.37
N VAL A 772 24.20 -22.30 1.71
CA VAL A 772 23.08 -23.22 1.49
C VAL A 772 23.31 -24.47 2.34
N ASP A 773 22.25 -25.00 2.94
CA ASP A 773 22.26 -26.35 3.49
C ASP A 773 20.94 -27.05 3.14
N THR A 774 20.96 -28.37 2.91
CA THR A 774 19.74 -29.17 2.74
C THR A 774 19.59 -30.22 3.86
N LYS A 775 18.36 -30.33 4.39
CA LYS A 775 17.98 -31.41 5.32
C LYS A 775 16.63 -32.02 4.96
N ASP A 776 16.48 -33.30 5.25
CA ASP A 776 15.18 -33.98 5.22
C ASP A 776 14.30 -33.46 6.38
N CYS A 777 12.98 -33.32 6.18
CA CYS A 777 12.07 -32.86 7.23
C CYS A 777 12.01 -33.81 8.46
N HIS A 778 12.54 -35.03 8.33
CA HIS A 778 12.71 -36.01 9.41
C HIS A 778 14.13 -36.02 10.02
N ALA A 779 15.00 -35.08 9.64
CA ALA A 779 16.29 -34.89 10.29
C ALA A 779 16.13 -34.44 11.75
N HIS A 780 17.23 -34.45 12.50
CA HIS A 780 17.21 -33.94 13.87
C HIS A 780 16.91 -32.44 13.85
N VAL A 781 15.97 -32.01 14.70
CA VAL A 781 15.49 -30.62 14.72
C VAL A 781 16.60 -29.58 14.92
N SER A 782 17.70 -29.89 15.62
CA SER A 782 18.84 -28.97 15.75
C SER A 782 19.50 -28.67 14.41
N ASP A 783 19.58 -29.69 13.55
CA ASP A 783 20.30 -29.62 12.28
C ASP A 783 19.46 -28.84 11.26
N ILE A 784 18.13 -28.99 11.33
CA ILE A 784 17.16 -28.19 10.56
C ILE A 784 17.23 -26.69 10.93
N LEU A 785 17.54 -26.35 12.19
CA LEU A 785 17.60 -24.96 12.65
C LEU A 785 18.92 -24.26 12.31
N LEU A 786 20.04 -24.98 12.35
CA LEU A 786 21.38 -24.41 12.17
C LEU A 786 21.72 -24.14 10.70
N GLY A 787 21.44 -25.11 9.84
CA GLY A 787 21.87 -25.07 8.44
C GLY A 787 23.34 -24.72 8.23
N SER A 788 23.61 -23.91 7.22
CA SER A 788 24.96 -23.45 6.83
C SER A 788 25.64 -22.52 7.85
N ILE A 789 25.00 -22.19 8.98
CA ILE A 789 25.63 -21.40 10.06
C ILE A 789 26.68 -22.25 10.81
N SER A 790 26.52 -23.58 10.88
CA SER A 790 27.42 -24.47 11.60
C SER A 790 28.67 -24.81 10.78
N ARG A 791 29.82 -24.18 11.06
CA ARG A 791 31.13 -24.58 10.49
C ARG A 791 31.68 -25.91 11.01
N LEU A 792 30.99 -26.56 11.94
CA LEU A 792 31.47 -27.76 12.64
C LEU A 792 30.87 -29.06 12.09
N SER A 793 29.90 -29.00 11.17
CA SER A 793 29.26 -30.18 10.59
C SER A 793 30.05 -30.75 9.39
N ASP A 794 30.62 -29.90 8.54
CA ASP A 794 31.30 -30.36 7.30
C ASP A 794 32.69 -30.95 7.56
N ALA A 795 33.28 -30.64 8.71
CA ALA A 795 34.56 -31.21 9.14
C ALA A 795 34.45 -32.68 9.57
N THR A 796 33.23 -33.21 9.78
CA THR A 796 33.02 -34.61 10.17
C THR A 796 32.74 -35.56 9.01
N GLU A 797 32.42 -35.06 7.81
CA GLU A 797 32.18 -35.91 6.62
C GLU A 797 33.31 -35.86 5.59
N ARG A 798 34.13 -34.80 5.57
CA ARG A 798 35.36 -34.77 4.77
C ARG A 798 36.51 -35.41 5.54
N GLY A 799 36.63 -36.74 5.41
CA GLY A 799 37.85 -37.45 5.80
C GLY A 799 39.10 -36.76 5.21
N PRO A 800 40.24 -36.79 5.91
CA PRO A 800 41.42 -36.02 5.52
C PRO A 800 41.90 -36.44 4.12
N THR A 801 41.82 -35.52 3.15
CA THR A 801 42.52 -35.67 1.87
C THR A 801 44.02 -35.68 2.12
N PRO A 802 44.76 -36.72 1.67
CA PRO A 802 46.19 -36.83 1.89
C PRO A 802 46.93 -35.76 1.10
N ALA A 803 47.88 -35.11 1.75
CA ALA A 803 48.74 -34.13 1.12
C ALA A 803 49.64 -34.81 0.08
N THR A 804 49.45 -34.45 -1.20
CA THR A 804 50.49 -34.19 -2.21
C THR A 804 49.88 -33.48 -3.40
#